data_AF-A0AAU9WV81-F1
#
_entry.id   AF-A0AAU9WV81-F1
#
_cell.length_a   1.000
_cell.length_b   1.000
_cell.length_c   1.000
_cell.angle_alpha   90.00
_cell.angle_beta   90.00
_cell.angle_gamma   90.00
#
_symmetry.space_group_name_H-M   'P 1'
#
loop_
_entity.id
_entity.type
_entity.pdbx_description
1 polymer ?
#
loop_
_entity_poly.entity_id
_entity_poly.type
_entity_poly.pdbx_seq_one_letter_code
_entity_poly.pdbx_strand_id
1 'polypeptide(L)'
;MGGLISLIRDIKTVYKDLKVTLKLTARIVLKVHSIVEDVEQTVQELKATVKKLTSRVQPQDGMSEIPIEALVENVESKAISLKTSLINATSQVFNDDLLRKTQEKWNMVMQYSRESSEALANIVASSSLNVKGKRHSAAEKVNSSEQSIFLSELAKNDSQSEQEEHVTLLFVGDVSFAGPVKYYVEHNYHTYEDSFSDVAEYIKDADISVANLECPFVDKKVYRHMFKDKRRLTILYSSPEAAPALSYAGFDAVTVANNHFNDFGTEGANFTVEILKKEGIRFFGVTYGRFDSSQEPLIMERKGIKIGFLGYCDHVPDFPNCTVMRRMYKSGPAIYRDDIATRDVRKIKEAGVDIIAVYMHWGREVLLKPLDYQLHITKHLWSLGVHMIIGSHPHVLQPHWLTKDNKLVEYSLGNFLFPPLRPIGGNNPLVYGGRGFKPNPRLIESYEYVTYEVRDMLKMSRMLRVTVSRHGIVKAEYHPMRLVFNQKEKRLHPEPEKHTKCVVYHLNNQRYRFNAWGHLLYQAETLFRSLLLAPYVREADISVANLESPFINKEMYKSLYDGEKTVILDASPEAAPALSFAGFDAVTLANNHLNDFGSEGANNSVEVLKKTGIQYFGISFGKYDSPQEPLILEREGIKIGFLGYCATISPTIKKNCTEMRMLFNSGPAIYRDDIATRDVQHLKKAKVGIIVVMMHYGQELFLTPLPYQRRINKHLLSLGVHVIIGSHPHVLQPCYVKHRKLVAYSLGNFLFHPGRAPSGNSPKTYGRLGEKPNQYKIKAFEHFVLENSGDIRASQMLKVTVSRGGVVDAKYLPLKIAFDLKRKRIHPILKDAKWITVCRNMDKRQIKRNGRLSADDLIMKTSELRETNSL
;
A
#
# COMPACT_ATOMS: atom_id res chain seq x y z
N MET A 1 -51.60 -8.31 -1.77
CA MET A 1 -50.73 -9.39 -2.30
C MET A 1 -50.76 -9.52 -3.82
N GLY A 2 -51.93 -9.60 -4.49
CA GLY A 2 -52.01 -9.74 -5.95
C GLY A 2 -51.24 -8.66 -6.76
N GLY A 3 -51.33 -7.39 -6.35
CA GLY A 3 -50.56 -6.30 -6.98
C GLY A 3 -49.04 -6.42 -6.78
N LEU A 4 -48.59 -6.96 -5.64
CA LEU A 4 -47.16 -7.16 -5.36
C LEU A 4 -46.57 -8.28 -6.24
N ILE A 5 -47.35 -9.33 -6.48
CA ILE A 5 -46.98 -10.46 -7.35
C ILE A 5 -46.92 -10.00 -8.82
N SER A 6 -47.83 -9.10 -9.25
CA SER A 6 -47.77 -8.47 -10.57
C SER A 6 -46.51 -7.62 -10.73
N LEU A 7 -46.21 -6.75 -9.75
CA LEU A 7 -45.04 -5.88 -9.76
C LEU A 7 -43.72 -6.68 -9.84
N ILE A 8 -43.61 -7.79 -9.10
CA ILE A 8 -42.43 -8.67 -9.15
C ILE A 8 -42.30 -9.35 -10.53
N ARG A 9 -43.41 -9.71 -11.16
CA ARG A 9 -43.43 -10.29 -12.51
C ARG A 9 -43.01 -9.26 -13.57
N ASP A 10 -43.44 -8.01 -13.42
CA ASP A 10 -43.09 -6.91 -14.31
C ASP A 10 -41.62 -6.50 -14.17
N ILE A 11 -41.09 -6.44 -12.93
CA ILE A 11 -39.66 -6.19 -12.65
C ILE A 11 -38.77 -7.31 -13.24
N LYS A 12 -39.17 -8.58 -13.10
CA LYS A 12 -38.44 -9.71 -13.71
C LYS A 12 -38.41 -9.63 -15.23
N THR A 13 -39.47 -9.11 -15.83
CA THR A 13 -39.57 -8.94 -17.29
C THR A 13 -38.68 -7.77 -17.74
N VAL A 14 -38.73 -6.62 -17.06
CA VAL A 14 -37.83 -5.47 -17.30
C VAL A 14 -36.36 -5.88 -17.14
N TYR A 15 -36.02 -6.65 -16.11
CA TYR A 15 -34.66 -7.14 -15.89
C TYR A 15 -34.18 -8.08 -17.01
N LYS A 16 -35.05 -8.96 -17.50
CA LYS A 16 -34.75 -9.84 -18.64
C LYS A 16 -34.51 -9.02 -19.91
N ASP A 17 -35.35 -8.04 -20.17
CA ASP A 17 -35.24 -7.14 -21.32
C ASP A 17 -33.97 -6.29 -21.23
N LEU A 18 -33.64 -5.74 -20.05
CA LEU A 18 -32.40 -4.98 -19.81
C LEU A 18 -31.14 -5.82 -20.05
N LYS A 19 -31.18 -7.10 -19.67
CA LYS A 19 -30.06 -8.05 -19.87
C LYS A 19 -29.86 -8.39 -21.34
N VAL A 20 -30.94 -8.46 -22.12
CA VAL A 20 -30.89 -8.62 -23.58
C VAL A 20 -30.36 -7.34 -24.22
N THR A 21 -30.87 -6.17 -23.81
CA THR A 21 -30.40 -4.85 -24.28
C THR A 21 -28.91 -4.66 -24.00
N LEU A 22 -28.43 -4.93 -22.78
CA LEU A 22 -27.01 -4.84 -22.43
C LEU A 22 -26.12 -5.81 -23.23
N LYS A 23 -26.60 -7.02 -23.52
CA LYS A 23 -25.90 -7.96 -24.41
C LYS A 23 -25.86 -7.47 -25.85
N LEU A 24 -26.93 -6.81 -26.32
CA LEU A 24 -26.98 -6.18 -27.64
C LEU A 24 -26.02 -4.98 -27.68
N THR A 25 -26.01 -4.12 -26.67
CA THR A 25 -25.10 -2.98 -26.53
C THR A 25 -23.64 -3.43 -26.48
N ALA A 26 -23.32 -4.50 -25.75
CA ALA A 26 -21.97 -5.07 -25.73
C ALA A 26 -21.55 -5.60 -27.11
N ARG A 27 -22.45 -6.25 -27.86
CA ARG A 27 -22.19 -6.67 -29.25
C ARG A 27 -22.04 -5.49 -30.20
N ILE A 28 -22.79 -4.41 -30.01
CA ILE A 28 -22.69 -3.16 -30.78
C ILE A 28 -21.35 -2.48 -30.49
N VAL A 29 -20.93 -2.38 -29.23
CA VAL A 29 -19.63 -1.83 -28.83
C VAL A 29 -18.48 -2.63 -29.45
N LEU A 30 -18.57 -3.97 -29.45
CA LEU A 30 -17.58 -4.83 -30.11
C LEU A 30 -17.55 -4.64 -31.63
N LYS A 31 -18.71 -4.46 -32.27
CA LYS A 31 -18.80 -4.16 -33.72
C LYS A 31 -18.29 -2.77 -34.07
N VAL A 32 -18.56 -1.76 -33.23
CA VAL A 32 -18.01 -0.41 -33.37
C VAL A 32 -16.50 -0.43 -33.20
N HIS A 33 -15.97 -1.25 -32.28
CA HIS A 33 -14.53 -1.42 -32.13
C HIS A 33 -13.89 -2.01 -33.39
N SER A 34 -14.49 -3.06 -33.96
CA SER A 34 -14.05 -3.64 -35.24
C SER A 34 -14.12 -2.64 -36.40
N ILE A 35 -15.15 -1.80 -36.47
CA ILE A 35 -15.26 -0.74 -37.50
C ILE A 35 -14.18 0.34 -37.29
N VAL A 36 -13.84 0.68 -36.04
CA VAL A 36 -12.76 1.62 -35.72
C VAL A 36 -11.40 1.04 -36.12
N GLU A 37 -11.16 -0.25 -35.88
CA GLU A 37 -9.94 -0.95 -36.32
C GLU A 37 -9.81 -0.96 -37.86
N ASP A 38 -10.90 -1.25 -38.59
CA ASP A 38 -10.92 -1.22 -40.06
C ASP A 38 -10.65 0.19 -40.63
N VAL A 39 -11.17 1.23 -39.97
CA VAL A 39 -10.93 2.64 -40.33
C VAL A 39 -9.48 3.03 -40.04
N GLU A 40 -8.92 2.64 -38.90
CA GLU A 40 -7.52 2.90 -38.57
C GLU A 40 -6.57 2.22 -39.57
N GLN A 41 -6.87 0.98 -39.97
CA GLN A 41 -6.08 0.25 -40.96
C GLN A 41 -6.15 0.91 -42.35
N THR A 42 -7.33 1.32 -42.79
CA THR A 42 -7.52 2.04 -44.06
C THR A 42 -6.76 3.37 -44.08
N VAL A 43 -6.73 4.11 -42.96
CA VAL A 43 -5.98 5.36 -42.82
C VAL A 43 -4.46 5.12 -42.89
N GLN A 44 -3.96 4.02 -42.34
CA GLN A 44 -2.54 3.67 -42.43
C GLN A 44 -2.12 3.28 -43.85
N GLU A 45 -2.95 2.55 -44.58
CA GLU A 45 -2.72 2.19 -45.98
C GLU A 45 -2.70 3.43 -46.90
N LEU A 46 -3.61 4.38 -46.67
CA LEU A 46 -3.62 5.69 -47.36
C LEU A 46 -2.35 6.49 -47.06
N LYS A 47 -1.91 6.57 -45.80
CA LYS A 47 -0.64 7.23 -45.43
C LYS A 47 0.57 6.57 -46.09
N ALA A 48 0.59 5.25 -46.17
CA ALA A 48 1.66 4.49 -46.84
C ALA A 48 1.68 4.77 -48.36
N THR A 49 0.51 4.86 -48.98
CA THR A 49 0.35 5.16 -50.42
C THR A 49 0.78 6.58 -50.73
N VAL A 50 0.34 7.56 -49.94
CA VAL A 50 0.77 8.96 -50.05
C VAL A 50 2.28 9.07 -49.89
N LYS A 51 2.88 8.41 -48.90
CA LYS A 51 4.34 8.41 -48.68
C LYS A 51 5.12 7.80 -49.86
N LYS A 52 4.58 6.75 -50.50
CA LYS A 52 5.15 6.15 -51.73
C LYS A 52 5.10 7.14 -52.89
N LEU A 53 3.99 7.86 -53.05
CA LEU A 53 3.83 8.88 -54.09
C LEU A 53 4.76 10.08 -53.86
N THR A 54 4.88 10.58 -52.62
CA THR A 54 5.79 11.70 -52.31
C THR A 54 7.26 11.33 -52.52
N SER A 55 7.62 10.06 -52.39
CA SER A 55 9.00 9.57 -52.64
C SER A 55 9.37 9.41 -54.11
N ARG A 56 8.41 9.53 -55.04
CA ARG A 56 8.64 9.41 -56.50
C ARG A 56 8.58 10.76 -57.24
N VAL A 57 8.36 11.87 -56.54
CA VAL A 57 8.41 13.22 -57.11
C VAL A 57 9.86 13.74 -57.04
N GLN A 58 10.75 13.11 -57.82
CA GLN A 58 11.87 13.79 -58.46
C GLN A 58 11.80 13.44 -59.94
N PRO A 59 11.81 14.43 -60.86
CA PRO A 59 11.56 14.17 -62.27
C PRO A 59 12.77 13.45 -62.87
N GLN A 60 12.56 12.21 -63.33
CA GLN A 60 13.38 11.63 -64.39
C GLN A 60 12.44 11.15 -65.49
N ASP A 61 12.76 11.60 -66.70
CA ASP A 61 11.99 11.38 -67.92
C ASP A 61 11.73 9.90 -68.20
N GLY A 62 10.48 9.58 -68.57
CA GLY A 62 10.16 8.38 -69.34
C GLY A 62 9.60 7.17 -68.59
N MET A 63 8.73 7.33 -67.58
CA MET A 63 7.97 6.21 -66.99
C MET A 63 6.47 6.51 -66.92
N SER A 64 5.70 5.54 -67.41
CA SER A 64 4.27 5.58 -67.74
C SER A 64 3.37 6.14 -66.64
N GLU A 65 2.47 7.04 -67.04
CA GLU A 65 1.31 7.47 -66.24
C GLU A 65 0.52 6.25 -65.76
N ILE A 66 0.51 6.03 -64.44
CA ILE A 66 -0.59 5.28 -63.82
C ILE A 66 -1.76 6.26 -63.83
N PRO A 67 -2.88 5.97 -64.51
CA PRO A 67 -3.98 6.91 -64.64
C PRO A 67 -4.49 7.22 -63.24
N ILE A 68 -4.47 8.49 -62.87
CA ILE A 68 -4.97 8.98 -61.58
C ILE A 68 -6.44 8.56 -61.41
N GLU A 69 -7.17 8.39 -62.52
CA GLU A 69 -8.54 7.87 -62.56
C GLU A 69 -8.68 6.49 -61.89
N ALA A 70 -7.77 5.54 -62.14
CA ALA A 70 -7.85 4.18 -61.58
C ALA A 70 -7.60 4.14 -60.06
N LEU A 71 -6.86 5.13 -59.54
CA LEU A 71 -6.60 5.26 -58.10
C LEU A 71 -7.78 5.92 -57.38
N VAL A 72 -8.41 6.90 -58.04
CA VAL A 72 -9.61 7.59 -57.53
C VAL A 72 -10.80 6.62 -57.48
N GLU A 73 -11.02 5.80 -58.51
CA GLU A 73 -12.07 4.78 -58.53
C GLU A 73 -11.95 3.77 -57.37
N ASN A 74 -10.71 3.39 -56.99
CA ASN A 74 -10.47 2.41 -55.94
C ASN A 74 -10.72 3.00 -54.52
N VAL A 75 -10.44 4.29 -54.34
CA VAL A 75 -10.74 5.02 -53.09
C VAL A 75 -12.24 5.28 -52.96
N GLU A 76 -12.90 5.65 -54.07
CA GLU A 76 -14.34 5.89 -54.10
C GLU A 76 -15.14 4.61 -53.83
N SER A 77 -14.76 3.47 -54.43
CA SER A 77 -15.47 2.19 -54.18
C SER A 77 -15.36 1.73 -52.71
N LYS A 78 -14.19 1.93 -52.08
CA LYS A 78 -13.99 1.64 -50.65
C LYS A 78 -14.75 2.60 -49.74
N ALA A 79 -14.84 3.89 -50.09
CA ALA A 79 -15.62 4.87 -49.34
C ALA A 79 -17.14 4.58 -49.40
N ILE A 80 -17.64 4.12 -50.56
CA ILE A 80 -19.03 3.71 -50.74
C ILE A 80 -19.35 2.44 -49.92
N SER A 81 -18.43 1.46 -49.88
CA SER A 81 -18.55 0.26 -49.04
C SER A 81 -18.60 0.60 -47.54
N LEU A 82 -17.73 1.50 -47.09
CA LEU A 82 -17.69 1.98 -45.71
C LEU A 82 -18.97 2.74 -45.33
N LYS A 83 -19.45 3.63 -46.21
CA LYS A 83 -20.71 4.37 -46.03
C LYS A 83 -21.92 3.44 -45.94
N THR A 84 -21.97 2.39 -46.77
CA THR A 84 -23.07 1.40 -46.75
C THR A 84 -23.04 0.55 -45.48
N SER A 85 -21.86 0.18 -45.01
CA SER A 85 -21.67 -0.54 -43.74
C SER A 85 -22.06 0.32 -42.52
N LEU A 86 -21.74 1.61 -42.55
CA LEU A 86 -22.18 2.60 -41.57
C LEU A 86 -23.70 2.78 -41.60
N ILE A 87 -24.32 2.99 -42.76
CA ILE A 87 -25.78 3.13 -42.87
C ILE A 87 -26.49 1.88 -42.33
N ASN A 88 -26.06 0.68 -42.70
CA ASN A 88 -26.65 -0.57 -42.19
C ASN A 88 -26.46 -0.76 -40.67
N ALA A 89 -25.30 -0.37 -40.13
CA ALA A 89 -25.07 -0.39 -38.69
C ALA A 89 -25.92 0.64 -37.94
N THR A 90 -26.12 1.83 -38.52
CA THR A 90 -26.89 2.92 -37.91
C THR A 90 -28.39 2.63 -37.95
N SER A 91 -28.90 2.05 -39.05
CA SER A 91 -30.30 1.61 -39.19
C SER A 91 -30.69 0.47 -38.24
N GLN A 92 -29.74 -0.35 -37.78
CA GLN A 92 -29.99 -1.38 -36.75
C GLN A 92 -29.94 -0.82 -35.32
N VAL A 93 -29.29 0.33 -35.10
CA VAL A 93 -29.13 0.97 -33.79
C VAL A 93 -30.32 1.87 -33.44
N PHE A 94 -30.97 2.48 -34.44
CA PHE A 94 -32.16 3.31 -34.26
C PHE A 94 -33.44 2.53 -34.59
N ASN A 95 -33.75 1.51 -33.78
CA ASN A 95 -35.12 0.99 -33.73
C ASN A 95 -35.83 1.67 -32.55
N ASP A 96 -36.32 2.89 -32.78
CA ASP A 96 -36.97 3.78 -31.80
C ASP A 96 -38.11 3.10 -31.01
N ASP A 97 -38.66 2.01 -31.54
CA ASP A 97 -39.78 1.29 -30.95
C ASP A 97 -39.41 0.54 -29.66
N LEU A 98 -38.18 0.03 -29.52
CA LEU A 98 -37.76 -0.71 -28.32
C LEU A 98 -37.40 0.22 -27.15
N LEU A 99 -36.75 1.35 -27.45
CA LEU A 99 -36.43 2.39 -26.47
C LEU A 99 -37.70 3.07 -25.98
N ARG A 100 -38.65 3.37 -26.89
CA ARG A 100 -39.98 3.90 -26.55
C ARG A 100 -40.78 2.93 -25.67
N LYS A 101 -40.89 1.64 -26.05
CA LYS A 101 -41.60 0.62 -25.24
C LYS A 101 -40.96 0.38 -23.87
N THR A 102 -39.63 0.47 -23.79
CA THR A 102 -38.90 0.33 -22.51
C THR A 102 -39.13 1.56 -21.62
N GLN A 103 -39.14 2.76 -22.21
CA GLN A 103 -39.41 4.01 -21.49
C GLN A 103 -40.87 4.09 -21.01
N GLU A 104 -41.84 3.66 -21.83
CA GLU A 104 -43.27 3.59 -21.45
C GLU A 104 -43.49 2.63 -20.28
N LYS A 105 -42.86 1.44 -20.31
CA LYS A 105 -42.91 0.48 -19.19
C LYS A 105 -42.21 0.99 -17.94
N TRP A 106 -41.08 1.70 -18.09
CA TRP A 106 -40.38 2.33 -16.97
C TRP A 106 -41.24 3.42 -16.30
N ASN A 107 -41.93 4.22 -17.11
CA ASN A 107 -42.84 5.25 -16.60
C ASN A 107 -44.03 4.64 -15.85
N MET A 108 -44.59 3.51 -16.31
CA MET A 108 -45.61 2.76 -15.57
C MET A 108 -45.11 2.25 -14.21
N VAL A 109 -43.90 1.69 -14.14
CA VAL A 109 -43.29 1.21 -12.88
C VAL A 109 -43.11 2.37 -11.89
N MET A 110 -42.68 3.53 -12.37
CA MET A 110 -42.52 4.73 -11.55
C MET A 110 -43.86 5.30 -11.07
N GLN A 111 -44.93 5.18 -11.87
CA GLN A 111 -46.28 5.57 -11.47
C GLN A 111 -46.83 4.65 -10.36
N TYR A 112 -46.73 3.33 -10.52
CA TYR A 112 -47.14 2.38 -9.47
C TYR A 112 -46.35 2.53 -8.17
N SER A 113 -45.06 2.87 -8.26
CA SER A 113 -44.23 3.16 -7.10
C SER A 113 -44.69 4.42 -6.34
N ARG A 114 -45.11 5.46 -7.07
CA ARG A 114 -45.68 6.68 -6.48
C ARG A 114 -47.04 6.41 -5.84
N GLU A 115 -47.94 5.73 -6.54
CA GLU A 115 -49.27 5.37 -6.02
C GLU A 115 -49.18 4.46 -4.79
N SER A 116 -48.22 3.52 -4.77
CA SER A 116 -47.94 2.66 -3.60
C SER A 116 -47.35 3.45 -2.44
N SER A 117 -46.49 4.44 -2.72
CA SER A 117 -45.89 5.33 -1.71
C SER A 117 -46.93 6.29 -1.12
N GLU A 118 -47.87 6.78 -1.93
CA GLU A 118 -49.01 7.59 -1.49
C GLU A 118 -50.02 6.76 -0.69
N ALA A 119 -50.30 5.51 -1.09
CA ALA A 119 -51.12 4.59 -0.30
C ALA A 119 -50.47 4.28 1.07
N LEU A 120 -49.15 4.08 1.11
CA LEU A 120 -48.40 3.93 2.36
C LEU A 120 -48.40 5.20 3.21
N ALA A 121 -48.25 6.37 2.60
CA ALA A 121 -48.34 7.65 3.30
C ALA A 121 -49.73 7.89 3.87
N ASN A 122 -50.80 7.50 3.16
CA ASN A 122 -52.19 7.59 3.64
C ASN A 122 -52.50 6.57 4.75
N ILE A 123 -51.88 5.39 4.75
CA ILE A 123 -51.97 4.41 5.84
C ILE A 123 -51.22 4.92 7.09
N VAL A 124 -50.09 5.60 6.91
CA VAL A 124 -49.32 6.24 8.00
C VAL A 124 -50.01 7.49 8.54
N ALA A 125 -50.70 8.25 7.68
CA ALA A 125 -51.49 9.42 8.07
C ALA A 125 -52.82 9.06 8.78
N SER A 126 -53.47 7.96 8.38
CA SER A 126 -54.70 7.47 9.03
C SER A 126 -54.44 6.74 10.36
N SER A 127 -53.21 6.24 10.59
CA SER A 127 -52.78 5.66 11.87
C SER A 127 -52.31 6.70 12.89
N SER A 128 -52.15 7.97 12.49
CA SER A 128 -51.77 9.10 13.36
C SER A 128 -52.94 10.02 13.77
N LEU A 129 -54.17 9.70 13.33
CA LEU A 129 -55.42 10.38 13.73
C LEU A 129 -56.43 9.38 14.33
N ASN A 130 -56.12 8.80 15.50
CA ASN A 130 -57.14 8.38 16.48
C ASN A 130 -56.48 7.91 17.79
N VAL A 131 -56.03 8.86 18.60
CA VAL A 131 -55.86 8.63 20.04
C VAL A 131 -56.61 9.74 20.77
N LYS A 132 -57.92 9.52 20.98
CA LYS A 132 -58.68 10.07 22.10
C LYS A 132 -60.04 9.34 22.24
N GLY A 133 -60.09 8.40 23.18
CA GLY A 133 -61.28 8.17 24.01
C GLY A 133 -62.18 6.97 23.69
N LYS A 134 -62.32 6.12 24.73
CA LYS A 134 -63.46 5.24 25.12
C LYS A 134 -63.56 3.81 24.57
N ARG A 135 -63.14 2.89 25.46
CA ARG A 135 -63.77 1.64 25.96
C ARG A 135 -64.88 0.92 25.16
N HIS A 136 -64.67 -0.41 25.11
CA HIS A 136 -65.58 -1.57 25.17
C HIS A 136 -65.86 -2.42 23.90
N SER A 137 -65.40 -3.68 24.01
CA SER A 137 -65.93 -4.99 23.57
C SER A 137 -66.50 -5.19 22.16
N ALA A 138 -65.86 -6.08 21.40
CA ALA A 138 -66.45 -7.36 20.94
C ALA A 138 -65.37 -8.18 20.22
N ALA A 139 -65.32 -9.47 20.51
CA ALA A 139 -64.52 -10.47 19.83
C ALA A 139 -65.11 -10.80 18.45
N GLU A 140 -64.26 -11.13 17.46
CA GLU A 140 -64.35 -12.42 16.75
C GLU A 140 -63.22 -12.64 15.72
N LYS A 141 -62.54 -13.79 15.91
CA LYS A 141 -61.95 -14.73 14.94
C LYS A 141 -61.32 -14.21 13.64
N VAL A 142 -59.99 -14.21 13.61
CA VAL A 142 -59.21 -14.65 12.44
C VAL A 142 -58.11 -15.63 12.89
N ASN A 143 -57.91 -16.65 12.07
CA ASN A 143 -57.33 -17.98 12.31
C ASN A 143 -55.91 -17.99 12.93
N SER A 144 -55.74 -18.72 14.04
CA SER A 144 -54.49 -18.83 14.82
C SER A 144 -53.50 -19.89 14.32
N SER A 145 -53.68 -20.43 13.10
CA SER A 145 -52.81 -21.46 12.52
C SER A 145 -51.75 -20.90 11.56
N GLU A 146 -52.02 -19.78 10.87
CA GLU A 146 -51.06 -19.19 9.93
C GLU A 146 -49.97 -18.36 10.64
N GLN A 147 -50.30 -17.73 11.78
CA GLN A 147 -49.33 -16.99 12.58
C GLN A 147 -48.32 -17.90 13.29
N SER A 148 -48.70 -19.12 13.71
CA SER A 148 -47.75 -20.02 14.38
C SER A 148 -46.77 -20.65 13.39
N ILE A 149 -47.19 -20.90 12.14
CA ILE A 149 -46.32 -21.38 11.07
C ILE A 149 -45.34 -20.29 10.66
N PHE A 150 -45.82 -19.05 10.46
CA PHE A 150 -44.99 -17.90 10.07
C PHE A 150 -43.98 -17.49 11.17
N LEU A 151 -44.36 -17.55 12.45
CA LEU A 151 -43.43 -17.28 13.56
C LEU A 151 -42.41 -18.42 13.76
N SER A 152 -42.76 -19.67 13.44
CA SER A 152 -41.81 -20.79 13.45
C SER A 152 -40.84 -20.76 12.26
N GLU A 153 -41.26 -20.22 11.11
CA GLU A 153 -40.40 -19.98 9.93
C GLU A 153 -39.51 -18.74 10.11
N LEU A 154 -40.01 -17.68 10.75
CA LEU A 154 -39.21 -16.51 11.12
C LEU A 154 -38.16 -16.85 12.20
N ALA A 155 -38.51 -17.67 13.19
CA ALA A 155 -37.57 -18.13 14.21
C ALA A 155 -36.52 -19.12 13.64
N LYS A 156 -36.83 -19.84 12.56
CA LYS A 156 -35.85 -20.68 11.84
C LYS A 156 -34.93 -19.88 10.93
N ASN A 157 -35.40 -18.77 10.36
CA ASN A 157 -34.61 -17.92 9.45
C ASN A 157 -33.66 -16.95 10.18
N ASP A 158 -33.94 -16.59 11.44
CA ASP A 158 -33.02 -15.75 12.24
C ASP A 158 -31.91 -16.58 12.94
N SER A 159 -32.02 -17.92 12.93
CA SER A 159 -30.99 -18.85 13.43
C SER A 159 -30.10 -19.46 12.34
N GLN A 160 -30.21 -19.00 11.09
CA GLN A 160 -29.36 -19.42 9.96
C GLN A 160 -28.77 -18.22 9.19
N SER A 161 -28.20 -17.24 9.90
CA SER A 161 -27.01 -16.60 9.33
C SER A 161 -25.90 -17.66 9.43
N GLU A 162 -25.55 -18.35 8.35
CA GLU A 162 -24.29 -19.08 8.30
C GLU A 162 -23.20 -18.08 8.74
N GLN A 163 -22.60 -18.29 9.92
CA GLN A 163 -21.33 -17.64 10.24
C GLN A 163 -20.39 -18.03 9.11
N GLU A 164 -20.00 -17.08 8.27
CA GLU A 164 -19.11 -17.37 7.15
C GLU A 164 -17.79 -17.90 7.75
N GLU A 165 -17.54 -19.19 7.55
CA GLU A 165 -16.34 -19.85 8.06
C GLU A 165 -15.09 -19.15 7.51
N HIS A 166 -14.12 -18.92 8.39
CA HIS A 166 -12.89 -18.20 8.07
C HIS A 166 -11.67 -19.06 8.43
N VAL A 167 -10.75 -19.15 7.46
CA VAL A 167 -9.46 -19.82 7.61
C VAL A 167 -8.34 -18.78 7.58
N THR A 168 -7.41 -18.88 8.53
CA THR A 168 -6.22 -18.04 8.60
C THR A 168 -5.02 -18.75 7.98
N LEU A 169 -4.41 -18.12 6.98
CA LEU A 169 -3.20 -18.57 6.32
C LEU A 169 -2.04 -17.69 6.78
N LEU A 170 -0.91 -18.26 7.20
CA LEU A 170 0.29 -17.51 7.54
C LEU A 170 1.41 -17.83 6.56
N PHE A 171 2.02 -16.80 6.00
CA PHE A 171 3.17 -16.91 5.11
C PHE A 171 4.37 -16.19 5.72
N VAL A 172 5.53 -16.83 5.63
CA VAL A 172 6.82 -16.23 6.01
C VAL A 172 7.78 -16.25 4.83
N GLY A 173 8.83 -15.45 4.90
CA GLY A 173 9.87 -15.39 3.88
C GLY A 173 10.83 -16.59 3.84
N ASP A 174 12.03 -16.36 3.33
CA ASP A 174 13.01 -17.42 3.10
C ASP A 174 13.50 -18.06 4.41
N VAL A 175 13.44 -19.40 4.49
CA VAL A 175 13.93 -20.24 5.58
C VAL A 175 15.06 -21.13 5.06
N SER A 176 16.23 -21.02 5.66
CA SER A 176 17.41 -21.82 5.37
C SER A 176 18.19 -22.09 6.66
N PHE A 177 18.38 -23.37 6.96
CA PHE A 177 19.18 -23.81 8.10
C PHE A 177 20.68 -23.87 7.77
N ALA A 178 21.09 -23.43 6.59
CA ALA A 178 22.48 -23.49 6.14
C ALA A 178 23.39 -22.45 6.84
N GLY A 179 24.70 -22.58 6.61
CA GLY A 179 25.71 -21.62 7.05
C GLY A 179 25.83 -21.56 8.58
N PRO A 180 25.68 -20.37 9.20
CA PRO A 180 25.87 -20.21 10.64
C PRO A 180 24.87 -21.02 11.47
N VAL A 181 23.61 -21.16 11.03
CA VAL A 181 22.59 -21.93 11.76
C VAL A 181 23.06 -23.38 11.93
N LYS A 182 23.35 -24.05 10.81
CA LYS A 182 23.96 -25.39 10.80
C LYS A 182 25.24 -25.45 11.62
N TYR A 183 26.17 -24.50 11.41
CA TYR A 183 27.46 -24.51 12.07
C TYR A 183 27.33 -24.52 13.60
N TYR A 184 26.57 -23.59 14.17
CA TYR A 184 26.46 -23.47 15.63
C TYR A 184 25.67 -24.64 16.24
N VAL A 185 24.64 -25.16 15.56
CA VAL A 185 23.93 -26.36 16.01
C VAL A 185 24.85 -27.58 16.02
N GLU A 186 25.64 -27.81 14.97
CA GLU A 186 26.58 -28.94 14.91
C GLU A 186 27.74 -28.84 15.91
N HIS A 187 27.98 -27.65 16.47
CA HIS A 187 28.95 -27.43 17.54
C HIS A 187 28.28 -27.34 18.93
N ASN A 188 27.02 -27.77 19.05
CA ASN A 188 26.26 -27.87 20.30
C ASN A 188 26.06 -26.54 21.05
N TYR A 189 25.93 -25.41 20.33
CA TYR A 189 25.60 -24.13 20.96
C TYR A 189 24.11 -24.00 21.30
N HIS A 190 23.24 -24.53 20.44
CA HIS A 190 21.78 -24.56 20.56
C HIS A 190 21.21 -25.65 19.62
N THR A 191 19.90 -25.89 19.64
CA THR A 191 19.24 -26.82 18.69
C THR A 191 18.59 -26.06 17.52
N TYR A 192 18.16 -26.77 16.47
CA TYR A 192 17.46 -26.11 15.35
C TYR A 192 16.10 -25.54 15.77
N GLU A 193 15.42 -26.16 16.74
CA GLU A 193 14.15 -25.71 17.31
C GLU A 193 14.30 -24.36 18.02
N ASP A 194 15.42 -24.16 18.72
CA ASP A 194 15.69 -22.91 19.43
C ASP A 194 15.63 -21.71 18.47
N SER A 195 16.00 -21.86 17.19
CA SER A 195 15.89 -20.77 16.20
C SER A 195 14.47 -20.23 15.99
N PHE A 196 13.42 -20.93 16.42
CA PHE A 196 12.02 -20.50 16.28
C PHE A 196 11.30 -20.26 17.61
N SER A 197 11.95 -20.43 18.76
CA SER A 197 11.29 -20.36 20.08
C SER A 197 10.48 -19.08 20.29
N ASP A 198 10.96 -17.96 19.77
CA ASP A 198 10.37 -16.63 19.97
C ASP A 198 9.16 -16.35 19.05
N VAL A 199 8.95 -17.19 18.03
CA VAL A 199 7.89 -17.01 17.02
C VAL A 199 6.95 -18.20 16.87
N ALA A 200 7.28 -19.36 17.44
CA ALA A 200 6.54 -20.60 17.25
C ALA A 200 5.06 -20.49 17.64
N GLU A 201 4.73 -19.79 18.73
CA GLU A 201 3.33 -19.58 19.13
C GLU A 201 2.54 -18.76 18.10
N TYR A 202 3.17 -17.74 17.49
CA TYR A 202 2.52 -16.92 16.47
C TYR A 202 2.27 -17.68 15.17
N ILE A 203 3.14 -18.65 14.85
CA ILE A 203 3.01 -19.51 13.68
C ILE A 203 1.90 -20.54 13.91
N LYS A 204 1.88 -21.20 15.08
CA LYS A 204 0.88 -22.20 15.48
C LYS A 204 -0.54 -21.64 15.62
N ASP A 205 -0.68 -20.33 15.82
CA ASP A 205 -1.97 -19.67 15.92
C ASP A 205 -2.71 -19.55 14.58
N ALA A 206 -2.06 -19.81 13.44
CA ALA A 206 -2.71 -19.87 12.13
C ALA A 206 -3.30 -21.26 11.84
N ASP A 207 -4.40 -21.31 11.08
CA ASP A 207 -5.03 -22.59 10.66
C ASP A 207 -4.17 -23.36 9.65
N ILE A 208 -3.42 -22.64 8.81
CA ILE A 208 -2.40 -23.16 7.89
C ILE A 208 -1.22 -22.18 7.87
N SER A 209 0.00 -22.67 8.08
CA SER A 209 1.21 -21.87 7.92
C SER A 209 2.20 -22.45 6.89
N VAL A 210 2.83 -21.56 6.12
CA VAL A 210 3.64 -21.91 4.94
C VAL A 210 4.95 -21.09 4.90
N ALA A 211 6.06 -21.77 4.60
CA ALA A 211 7.37 -21.14 4.39
C ALA A 211 8.02 -21.55 3.06
N ASN A 212 9.00 -20.77 2.59
CA ASN A 212 9.95 -21.23 1.56
C ASN A 212 11.16 -21.89 2.21
N LEU A 213 11.36 -23.19 1.97
CA LEU A 213 12.53 -23.94 2.43
C LEU A 213 13.64 -23.85 1.36
N GLU A 214 14.52 -22.87 1.52
CA GLU A 214 15.59 -22.53 0.58
C GLU A 214 16.93 -23.24 0.89
N CYS A 215 16.84 -24.46 1.41
CA CYS A 215 17.98 -25.36 1.46
C CYS A 215 17.52 -26.82 1.35
N PRO A 216 18.14 -27.64 0.50
CA PRO A 216 17.94 -29.08 0.53
C PRO A 216 18.52 -29.70 1.81
N PHE A 217 17.92 -30.79 2.26
CA PHE A 217 18.54 -31.66 3.27
C PHE A 217 19.57 -32.57 2.61
N VAL A 218 20.68 -32.79 3.29
CA VAL A 218 21.83 -33.54 2.74
C VAL A 218 22.46 -34.41 3.82
N ASP A 219 22.55 -35.71 3.55
CA ASP A 219 23.35 -36.64 4.32
C ASP A 219 24.74 -36.87 3.68
N LYS A 220 25.54 -37.76 4.27
CA LYS A 220 26.87 -38.11 3.74
C LYS A 220 26.82 -38.68 2.31
N LYS A 221 25.77 -39.41 1.94
CA LYS A 221 25.65 -40.05 0.61
C LYS A 221 25.31 -39.02 -0.45
N VAL A 222 24.31 -38.18 -0.19
CA VAL A 222 23.83 -37.09 -1.05
C VAL A 222 24.91 -36.03 -1.24
N TYR A 223 25.74 -35.76 -0.23
CA TYR A 223 26.80 -34.74 -0.30
C TYR A 223 27.75 -34.94 -1.51
N ARG A 224 27.96 -36.18 -1.95
CA ARG A 224 28.80 -36.51 -3.11
C ARG A 224 28.25 -35.99 -4.44
N HIS A 225 26.95 -35.69 -4.50
CA HIS A 225 26.22 -35.18 -5.66
C HIS A 225 26.18 -33.64 -5.71
N MET A 226 26.88 -32.96 -4.79
CA MET A 226 27.04 -31.50 -4.79
C MET A 226 27.44 -30.98 -6.17
N PHE A 227 26.76 -29.94 -6.64
CA PHE A 227 27.09 -29.27 -7.89
C PHE A 227 28.50 -28.65 -7.84
N LYS A 228 29.30 -28.86 -8.90
CA LYS A 228 30.74 -28.52 -8.91
C LYS A 228 31.13 -27.36 -9.82
N ASP A 229 30.18 -26.69 -10.48
CA ASP A 229 30.50 -25.55 -11.35
C ASP A 229 31.02 -24.36 -10.55
N LYS A 230 32.19 -23.85 -10.93
CA LYS A 230 32.84 -22.69 -10.29
C LYS A 230 32.02 -21.41 -10.38
N ARG A 231 31.06 -21.32 -11.29
CA ARG A 231 30.13 -20.18 -11.44
C ARG A 231 29.03 -20.15 -10.37
N ARG A 232 28.78 -21.28 -9.70
CA ARG A 232 27.82 -21.35 -8.58
C ARG A 232 28.58 -21.15 -7.27
N LEU A 233 28.69 -19.88 -6.89
CA LEU A 233 29.49 -19.45 -5.73
C LEU A 233 28.86 -19.76 -4.37
N THR A 234 27.55 -19.99 -4.33
CA THR A 234 26.78 -20.26 -3.11
C THR A 234 26.07 -21.61 -3.24
N ILE A 235 26.34 -22.51 -2.28
CA ILE A 235 25.65 -23.79 -2.11
C ILE A 235 25.04 -23.79 -0.71
N LEU A 236 23.75 -24.09 -0.61
CA LEU A 236 23.00 -24.20 0.62
C LEU A 236 22.62 -25.66 0.86
N TYR A 237 22.74 -26.09 2.10
CA TYR A 237 22.23 -27.37 2.58
C TYR A 237 22.19 -27.37 4.10
N SER A 238 21.35 -28.24 4.65
CA SER A 238 21.36 -28.56 6.08
C SER A 238 21.28 -30.06 6.31
N SER A 239 21.53 -30.46 7.55
CA SER A 239 21.38 -31.83 8.02
C SER A 239 19.88 -32.19 8.09
N PRO A 240 19.48 -33.46 7.84
CA PRO A 240 18.08 -33.87 7.98
C PRO A 240 17.50 -33.66 9.40
N GLU A 241 18.36 -33.58 10.42
CA GLU A 241 18.01 -33.25 11.81
C GLU A 241 17.45 -31.83 11.98
N ALA A 242 17.55 -30.97 10.97
CA ALA A 242 16.91 -29.66 10.99
C ALA A 242 15.41 -29.70 10.64
N ALA A 243 14.93 -30.78 10.02
CA ALA A 243 13.55 -30.89 9.58
C ALA A 243 12.51 -30.83 10.74
N PRO A 244 12.74 -31.48 11.91
CA PRO A 244 11.83 -31.36 13.06
C PRO A 244 11.59 -29.93 13.54
N ALA A 245 12.55 -29.02 13.34
CA ALA A 245 12.41 -27.61 13.72
C ALA A 245 11.28 -26.89 12.96
N LEU A 246 10.96 -27.33 11.73
CA LEU A 246 9.82 -26.80 10.97
C LEU A 246 8.49 -27.17 11.64
N SER A 247 8.36 -28.42 12.10
CA SER A 247 7.20 -28.90 12.85
C SER A 247 7.11 -28.24 14.23
N TYR A 248 8.26 -28.06 14.92
CA TYR A 248 8.32 -27.33 16.18
C TYR A 248 7.84 -25.88 16.04
N ALA A 249 8.25 -25.19 14.97
CA ALA A 249 7.81 -23.84 14.67
C ALA A 249 6.30 -23.78 14.38
N GLY A 250 5.72 -24.86 13.86
CA GLY A 250 4.29 -24.97 13.55
C GLY A 250 3.96 -24.87 12.06
N PHE A 251 4.95 -25.04 11.16
CA PHE A 251 4.73 -25.03 9.71
C PHE A 251 3.95 -26.26 9.24
N ASP A 252 2.77 -26.05 8.64
CA ASP A 252 1.99 -27.12 8.03
C ASP A 252 2.55 -27.58 6.68
N ALA A 253 3.12 -26.64 5.93
CA ALA A 253 3.68 -26.90 4.61
C ALA A 253 4.90 -26.03 4.27
N VAL A 254 5.73 -26.52 3.36
CA VAL A 254 6.82 -25.75 2.76
C VAL A 254 6.78 -25.80 1.24
N THR A 255 7.11 -24.68 0.57
CA THR A 255 7.52 -24.75 -0.84
C THR A 255 9.00 -25.07 -0.94
N VAL A 256 9.35 -25.90 -1.91
CA VAL A 256 10.74 -26.21 -2.30
C VAL A 256 11.09 -25.63 -3.67
N ALA A 257 10.19 -24.84 -4.27
CA ALA A 257 10.36 -24.27 -5.59
C ALA A 257 11.31 -23.06 -5.58
N ASN A 258 12.59 -23.29 -5.33
CA ASN A 258 13.62 -22.26 -5.29
C ASN A 258 14.89 -22.66 -6.06
N ASN A 259 15.79 -21.70 -6.22
CA ASN A 259 17.05 -21.85 -6.94
C ASN A 259 18.01 -22.85 -6.29
N HIS A 260 17.95 -23.05 -4.97
CA HIS A 260 18.86 -23.91 -4.21
C HIS A 260 18.42 -25.39 -4.17
N PHE A 261 17.20 -25.71 -4.55
CA PHE A 261 16.67 -27.07 -4.44
C PHE A 261 17.45 -28.14 -5.25
N ASN A 262 18.15 -27.73 -6.33
CA ASN A 262 19.03 -28.60 -7.12
C ASN A 262 20.54 -28.43 -6.82
N ASP A 263 20.93 -27.83 -5.69
CA ASP A 263 22.34 -27.73 -5.28
C ASP A 263 23.07 -29.08 -5.21
N PHE A 264 22.31 -30.16 -4.97
CA PHE A 264 22.79 -31.55 -4.90
C PHE A 264 22.08 -32.45 -5.93
N GLY A 265 21.65 -31.86 -7.05
CA GLY A 265 21.07 -32.58 -8.18
C GLY A 265 19.72 -33.24 -7.89
N THR A 266 19.47 -34.36 -8.58
CA THR A 266 18.21 -35.14 -8.43
C THR A 266 18.16 -35.83 -7.08
N GLU A 267 19.31 -36.27 -6.59
CA GLU A 267 19.49 -36.99 -5.34
C GLU A 267 19.15 -36.09 -4.14
N GLY A 268 19.65 -34.85 -4.12
CA GLY A 268 19.29 -33.88 -3.09
C GLY A 268 17.82 -33.51 -3.08
N ALA A 269 17.23 -33.28 -4.26
CA ALA A 269 15.81 -32.96 -4.39
C ALA A 269 14.92 -34.11 -3.88
N ASN A 270 15.20 -35.35 -4.29
CA ASN A 270 14.45 -36.53 -3.86
C ASN A 270 14.63 -36.80 -2.36
N PHE A 271 15.85 -36.70 -1.84
CA PHE A 271 16.13 -36.93 -0.43
C PHE A 271 15.44 -35.90 0.46
N THR A 272 15.45 -34.62 0.06
CA THR A 272 14.72 -33.56 0.78
C THR A 272 13.23 -33.88 0.88
N VAL A 273 12.62 -34.31 -0.23
CA VAL A 273 11.20 -34.71 -0.24
C VAL A 273 10.95 -35.94 0.66
N GLU A 274 11.86 -36.91 0.68
CA GLU A 274 11.77 -38.08 1.57
C GLU A 274 11.78 -37.67 3.05
N ILE A 275 12.69 -36.77 3.44
CA ILE A 275 12.79 -36.25 4.80
C ILE A 275 11.51 -35.49 5.18
N LEU A 276 11.00 -34.62 4.31
CA LEU A 276 9.74 -33.89 4.56
C LEU A 276 8.56 -34.86 4.77
N LYS A 277 8.46 -35.91 3.96
CA LYS A 277 7.44 -36.96 4.14
C LYS A 277 7.59 -37.70 5.47
N LYS A 278 8.83 -38.05 5.84
CA LYS A 278 9.13 -38.76 7.09
C LYS A 278 8.73 -37.93 8.31
N GLU A 279 8.99 -36.62 8.29
CA GLU A 279 8.64 -35.70 9.38
C GLU A 279 7.18 -35.22 9.32
N GLY A 280 6.38 -35.69 8.36
CA GLY A 280 4.96 -35.34 8.22
C GLY A 280 4.71 -33.91 7.70
N ILE A 281 5.73 -33.22 7.20
CA ILE A 281 5.64 -31.86 6.67
C ILE A 281 5.14 -31.91 5.23
N ARG A 282 4.03 -31.24 4.93
CA ARG A 282 3.53 -31.18 3.55
C ARG A 282 4.42 -30.28 2.71
N PHE A 283 4.49 -30.55 1.40
CA PHE A 283 5.31 -29.74 0.50
C PHE A 283 4.67 -29.61 -0.87
N PHE A 284 5.12 -28.59 -1.61
CA PHE A 284 4.68 -28.33 -2.99
C PHE A 284 5.79 -27.65 -3.79
N GLY A 285 5.57 -27.49 -5.10
CA GLY A 285 6.54 -26.83 -5.97
C GLY A 285 7.69 -27.72 -6.46
N VAL A 286 7.49 -29.04 -6.51
CA VAL A 286 8.43 -30.02 -7.09
C VAL A 286 7.88 -30.60 -8.39
N THR A 287 8.77 -30.87 -9.35
CA THR A 287 8.44 -31.59 -10.59
C THR A 287 9.41 -32.74 -10.84
N TYR A 288 8.89 -33.79 -11.48
CA TYR A 288 9.65 -34.98 -11.89
C TYR A 288 9.68 -35.10 -13.42
N GLY A 289 10.71 -35.78 -13.94
CA GLY A 289 10.91 -35.93 -15.38
C GLY A 289 11.34 -34.62 -16.05
N ARG A 290 10.68 -34.27 -17.17
CA ARG A 290 11.01 -33.08 -17.94
C ARG A 290 10.80 -31.80 -17.11
N PHE A 291 11.62 -30.78 -17.36
CA PHE A 291 11.56 -29.50 -16.63
C PHE A 291 10.24 -28.74 -16.82
N ASP A 292 9.47 -29.05 -17.87
CA ASP A 292 8.19 -28.45 -18.22
C ASP A 292 6.97 -29.29 -17.82
N SER A 293 7.17 -30.32 -17.00
CA SER A 293 6.10 -31.16 -16.44
C SER A 293 5.24 -30.35 -15.47
N SER A 294 3.97 -30.75 -15.31
CA SER A 294 3.12 -30.17 -14.26
C SER A 294 3.64 -30.56 -12.89
N GLN A 295 3.50 -29.66 -11.93
CA GLN A 295 3.58 -30.03 -10.53
C GLN A 295 2.26 -30.67 -10.07
N GLU A 296 2.35 -31.53 -9.06
CA GLU A 296 1.18 -31.94 -8.30
C GLU A 296 0.86 -30.82 -7.29
N PRO A 297 -0.35 -30.23 -7.32
CA PRO A 297 -0.72 -29.19 -6.37
C PRO A 297 -0.88 -29.76 -4.97
N LEU A 298 -0.53 -28.97 -3.96
CA LEU A 298 -0.92 -29.26 -2.58
C LEU A 298 -2.30 -28.67 -2.33
N ILE A 299 -3.26 -29.51 -1.95
CA ILE A 299 -4.60 -29.06 -1.54
C ILE A 299 -4.77 -29.39 -0.06
N MET A 300 -5.14 -28.37 0.71
CA MET A 300 -5.42 -28.48 2.15
C MET A 300 -6.84 -28.01 2.43
N GLU A 301 -7.54 -28.73 3.29
CA GLU A 301 -8.89 -28.36 3.72
C GLU A 301 -8.88 -28.03 5.22
N ARG A 302 -9.49 -26.89 5.57
CA ARG A 302 -9.72 -26.43 6.95
C ARG A 302 -11.09 -25.78 6.99
N LYS A 303 -11.90 -26.10 8.01
CA LYS A 303 -13.25 -25.50 8.19
C LYS A 303 -14.11 -25.55 6.91
N GLY A 304 -14.00 -26.64 6.15
CA GLY A 304 -14.73 -26.82 4.89
C GLY A 304 -14.33 -25.91 3.73
N ILE A 305 -13.18 -25.23 3.82
CA ILE A 305 -12.59 -24.42 2.73
C ILE A 305 -11.37 -25.16 2.19
N LYS A 306 -11.32 -25.36 0.88
CA LYS A 306 -10.20 -25.99 0.16
C LYS A 306 -9.24 -24.92 -0.39
N ILE A 307 -8.01 -24.95 0.11
CA ILE A 307 -6.93 -24.06 -0.31
C ILE A 307 -5.91 -24.85 -1.12
N GLY A 308 -5.72 -24.44 -2.36
CA GLY A 308 -4.74 -24.98 -3.28
C GLY A 308 -3.45 -24.16 -3.31
N PHE A 309 -2.30 -24.83 -3.22
CA PHE A 309 -0.97 -24.26 -3.25
C PHE A 309 -0.17 -24.73 -4.46
N LEU A 310 0.44 -23.78 -5.16
CA LEU A 310 1.41 -24.02 -6.23
C LEU A 310 2.68 -23.24 -5.93
N GLY A 311 3.84 -23.78 -6.32
CA GLY A 311 5.14 -23.15 -6.13
C GLY A 311 5.87 -23.05 -7.45
N TYR A 312 6.61 -21.97 -7.68
CA TYR A 312 7.48 -21.85 -8.85
C TYR A 312 8.79 -21.14 -8.54
N CYS A 313 9.88 -21.66 -9.11
CA CYS A 313 11.09 -20.88 -9.32
C CYS A 313 11.12 -20.31 -10.73
N ASP A 314 11.41 -19.02 -10.85
CA ASP A 314 11.55 -18.32 -12.13
C ASP A 314 13.02 -18.01 -12.47
N HIS A 315 13.26 -17.08 -13.40
CA HIS A 315 14.55 -16.48 -13.64
C HIS A 315 15.01 -15.64 -12.44
N VAL A 316 16.20 -15.99 -11.96
CA VAL A 316 16.98 -15.20 -11.00
C VAL A 316 18.16 -14.57 -11.77
N PRO A 317 18.14 -13.26 -12.02
CA PRO A 317 19.28 -12.56 -12.62
C PRO A 317 20.54 -12.72 -11.77
N ASP A 318 21.72 -12.79 -12.39
CA ASP A 318 23.05 -12.96 -11.77
C ASP A 318 23.43 -14.39 -11.31
N PHE A 319 22.55 -15.39 -11.41
CA PHE A 319 22.82 -16.80 -11.07
C PHE A 319 22.44 -17.76 -12.21
N PRO A 320 22.88 -19.03 -12.19
CA PRO A 320 22.35 -20.04 -13.10
C PRO A 320 20.83 -20.13 -12.94
N ASN A 321 20.09 -19.66 -13.95
CA ASN A 321 18.63 -19.65 -14.01
C ASN A 321 18.04 -21.00 -13.53
N CYS A 322 17.02 -20.99 -12.67
CA CYS A 322 16.32 -22.19 -12.20
C CYS A 322 15.96 -23.15 -13.35
N THR A 323 15.53 -22.60 -14.49
CA THR A 323 15.24 -23.38 -15.70
C THR A 323 16.47 -24.12 -16.22
N VAL A 324 17.64 -23.47 -16.25
CA VAL A 324 18.90 -24.06 -16.74
C VAL A 324 19.34 -25.19 -15.82
N MET A 325 19.32 -24.96 -14.51
CA MET A 325 19.65 -25.99 -13.51
C MET A 325 18.66 -27.16 -13.58
N ARG A 326 17.36 -26.87 -13.61
CA ARG A 326 16.30 -27.90 -13.65
C ARG A 326 16.40 -28.79 -14.88
N ARG A 327 16.86 -28.27 -16.03
CA ARG A 327 17.10 -29.06 -17.25
C ARG A 327 18.20 -30.12 -17.12
N MET A 328 19.10 -29.98 -16.15
CA MET A 328 20.20 -30.94 -15.92
C MET A 328 19.76 -32.17 -15.11
N TYR A 329 18.57 -32.16 -14.53
CA TYR A 329 18.14 -33.12 -13.52
C TYR A 329 16.76 -33.69 -13.81
N LYS A 330 16.45 -34.85 -13.24
CA LYS A 330 15.14 -35.50 -13.38
C LYS A 330 14.13 -35.01 -12.34
N SER A 331 14.61 -34.59 -11.17
CA SER A 331 13.79 -34.01 -10.11
C SER A 331 14.30 -32.61 -9.78
N GLY A 332 13.41 -31.68 -9.46
CA GLY A 332 13.80 -30.32 -9.08
C GLY A 332 12.61 -29.39 -8.92
N PRO A 333 12.85 -28.07 -8.82
CA PRO A 333 11.78 -27.12 -8.55
C PRO A 333 10.83 -27.07 -9.75
N ALA A 334 9.55 -26.83 -9.48
CA ALA A 334 8.60 -26.44 -10.51
C ALA A 334 9.06 -25.09 -11.10
N ILE A 335 9.09 -24.99 -12.42
CA ILE A 335 9.60 -23.82 -13.12
C ILE A 335 8.43 -22.97 -13.62
N TYR A 336 8.52 -21.67 -13.40
CA TYR A 336 7.54 -20.75 -13.97
C TYR A 336 7.70 -20.65 -15.49
N ARG A 337 6.59 -20.81 -16.20
CA ARG A 337 6.39 -20.41 -17.59
C ARG A 337 4.89 -20.21 -17.79
N ASP A 338 4.47 -19.24 -18.58
CA ASP A 338 3.05 -18.86 -18.68
C ASP A 338 2.16 -20.07 -19.07
N ASP A 339 2.57 -20.90 -20.01
CA ASP A 339 1.84 -22.11 -20.41
C ASP A 339 1.81 -23.20 -19.32
N ILE A 340 2.91 -23.39 -18.58
CA ILE A 340 3.00 -24.35 -17.46
C ILE A 340 2.06 -23.90 -16.35
N ALA A 341 2.17 -22.64 -15.92
CA ALA A 341 1.34 -22.08 -14.86
C ALA A 341 -0.15 -22.08 -15.24
N THR A 342 -0.48 -21.77 -16.50
CA THR A 342 -1.84 -21.89 -17.03
C THR A 342 -2.40 -23.30 -16.87
N ARG A 343 -1.63 -24.31 -17.25
CA ARG A 343 -2.03 -25.73 -17.15
C ARG A 343 -2.21 -26.16 -15.70
N ASP A 344 -1.27 -25.80 -14.84
CA ASP A 344 -1.30 -26.18 -13.42
C ASP A 344 -2.44 -25.50 -12.66
N VAL A 345 -2.68 -24.21 -12.91
CA VAL A 345 -3.82 -23.47 -12.32
C VAL A 345 -5.16 -24.01 -12.84
N ARG A 346 -5.23 -24.46 -14.10
CA ARG A 346 -6.43 -25.15 -14.59
C ARG A 346 -6.67 -26.46 -13.83
N LYS A 347 -5.65 -27.29 -13.66
CA LYS A 347 -5.75 -28.56 -12.93
C LYS A 347 -6.20 -28.37 -11.48
N ILE A 348 -5.63 -27.40 -10.76
CA ILE A 348 -6.02 -27.16 -9.37
C ILE A 348 -7.45 -26.63 -9.25
N LYS A 349 -7.92 -25.85 -10.23
CA LYS A 349 -9.33 -25.44 -10.31
C LYS A 349 -10.28 -26.60 -10.59
N GLU A 350 -9.90 -27.52 -11.48
CA GLU A 350 -10.67 -28.73 -11.77
C GLU A 350 -10.79 -29.64 -10.53
N ALA A 351 -9.84 -29.57 -9.60
CA ALA A 351 -9.92 -30.25 -8.30
C ALA A 351 -10.89 -29.59 -7.30
N GLY A 352 -11.55 -28.48 -7.67
CA GLY A 352 -12.59 -27.84 -6.86
C GLY A 352 -12.06 -27.10 -5.63
N VAL A 353 -10.92 -26.42 -5.74
CA VAL A 353 -10.40 -25.54 -4.68
C VAL A 353 -11.14 -24.20 -4.65
N ASP A 354 -11.34 -23.66 -3.46
CA ASP A 354 -11.97 -22.35 -3.24
C ASP A 354 -10.93 -21.23 -3.38
N ILE A 355 -9.76 -21.42 -2.77
CA ILE A 355 -8.66 -20.44 -2.74
C ILE A 355 -7.43 -21.02 -3.43
N ILE A 356 -6.70 -20.18 -4.17
CA ILE A 356 -5.45 -20.54 -4.84
C ILE A 356 -4.37 -19.57 -4.40
N ALA A 357 -3.34 -20.09 -3.76
CA ALA A 357 -2.12 -19.39 -3.37
C ALA A 357 -0.95 -19.87 -4.22
N VAL A 358 -0.22 -18.95 -4.85
CA VAL A 358 0.99 -19.25 -5.63
C VAL A 358 2.20 -18.66 -4.91
N TYR A 359 3.17 -19.50 -4.59
CA TYR A 359 4.45 -19.08 -4.01
C TYR A 359 5.50 -18.95 -5.13
N MET A 360 6.09 -17.76 -5.28
CA MET A 360 7.04 -17.42 -6.34
C MET A 360 8.43 -17.12 -5.77
N HIS A 361 9.44 -17.83 -6.25
CA HIS A 361 10.83 -17.57 -5.96
C HIS A 361 11.49 -16.88 -7.16
N TRP A 362 11.69 -15.55 -7.07
CA TRP A 362 11.91 -14.69 -8.24
C TRP A 362 12.60 -13.35 -7.92
N GLY A 363 12.86 -12.53 -8.93
CA GLY A 363 13.48 -11.22 -8.76
C GLY A 363 14.99 -11.32 -8.61
N ARG A 364 15.60 -10.22 -8.15
CA ARG A 364 17.05 -10.08 -8.00
C ARG A 364 17.39 -9.86 -6.53
N GLU A 365 18.40 -10.58 -6.04
CA GLU A 365 18.91 -10.42 -4.67
C GLU A 365 19.23 -8.96 -4.34
N VAL A 366 18.86 -8.54 -3.12
CA VAL A 366 19.08 -7.21 -2.54
C VAL A 366 18.42 -6.07 -3.34
N LEU A 367 17.64 -6.41 -4.38
CA LEU A 367 16.86 -5.44 -5.10
C LEU A 367 15.57 -5.18 -4.33
N LEU A 368 15.42 -3.97 -3.86
CA LEU A 368 14.27 -3.50 -3.10
C LEU A 368 12.99 -3.32 -3.94
N LYS A 369 13.05 -3.50 -5.25
CA LYS A 369 11.91 -3.29 -6.14
C LYS A 369 11.64 -4.53 -6.99
N PRO A 370 10.38 -4.83 -7.32
CA PRO A 370 10.09 -5.85 -8.32
C PRO A 370 10.56 -5.38 -9.69
N LEU A 371 10.94 -6.34 -10.53
CA LEU A 371 11.31 -6.16 -11.93
C LEU A 371 10.09 -6.32 -12.85
N ASP A 372 10.15 -5.78 -14.06
CA ASP A 372 9.01 -5.76 -15.00
C ASP A 372 8.43 -7.15 -15.29
N TYR A 373 9.28 -8.18 -15.33
CA TYR A 373 8.82 -9.54 -15.52
C TYR A 373 8.03 -10.07 -14.31
N GLN A 374 8.39 -9.71 -13.08
CA GLN A 374 7.59 -10.08 -11.89
C GLN A 374 6.19 -9.45 -11.98
N LEU A 375 6.07 -8.24 -12.56
CA LEU A 375 4.79 -7.58 -12.82
C LEU A 375 3.97 -8.31 -13.91
N HIS A 376 4.64 -8.78 -14.97
CA HIS A 376 4.02 -9.59 -16.02
C HIS A 376 3.46 -10.89 -15.46
N ILE A 377 4.28 -11.64 -14.71
CA ILE A 377 3.89 -12.91 -14.09
C ILE A 377 2.71 -12.70 -13.14
N THR A 378 2.75 -11.64 -12.32
CA THR A 378 1.66 -11.30 -11.41
C THR A 378 0.34 -11.08 -12.15
N LYS A 379 0.36 -10.31 -13.24
CA LYS A 379 -0.83 -10.09 -14.08
C LYS A 379 -1.33 -11.39 -14.71
N HIS A 380 -0.42 -12.24 -15.17
CA HIS A 380 -0.78 -13.52 -15.75
C HIS A 380 -1.42 -14.46 -14.72
N LEU A 381 -0.82 -14.65 -13.54
CA LEU A 381 -1.41 -15.48 -12.48
C LEU A 381 -2.78 -14.95 -12.01
N TRP A 382 -2.92 -13.62 -11.88
CA TRP A 382 -4.22 -13.02 -11.54
C TRP A 382 -5.28 -13.19 -12.64
N SER A 383 -4.89 -13.19 -13.92
CA SER A 383 -5.84 -13.44 -15.02
C SER A 383 -6.33 -14.88 -15.02
N LEU A 384 -5.49 -15.81 -14.52
CA LEU A 384 -5.86 -17.21 -14.29
C LEU A 384 -6.75 -17.41 -13.06
N GLY A 385 -7.02 -16.38 -12.26
CA GLY A 385 -7.86 -16.45 -11.06
C GLY A 385 -7.14 -16.95 -9.81
N VAL A 386 -5.82 -16.76 -9.73
CA VAL A 386 -5.07 -16.91 -8.48
C VAL A 386 -5.48 -15.80 -7.51
N HIS A 387 -5.72 -16.17 -6.24
CA HIS A 387 -6.17 -15.25 -5.21
C HIS A 387 -5.00 -14.52 -4.55
N MET A 388 -3.92 -15.22 -4.23
CA MET A 388 -2.74 -14.63 -3.61
C MET A 388 -1.44 -15.14 -4.21
N ILE A 389 -0.48 -14.23 -4.36
CA ILE A 389 0.86 -14.51 -4.86
C ILE A 389 1.86 -14.10 -3.77
N ILE A 390 2.68 -15.03 -3.31
CA ILE A 390 3.61 -14.85 -2.20
C ILE A 390 5.03 -14.98 -2.74
N GLY A 391 5.80 -13.91 -2.66
CA GLY A 391 7.14 -13.82 -3.23
C GLY A 391 8.25 -14.03 -2.20
N SER A 392 9.36 -14.58 -2.66
CA SER A 392 10.64 -14.63 -1.95
C SER A 392 11.82 -14.62 -2.93
N HIS A 393 13.08 -14.76 -2.44
CA HIS A 393 14.37 -14.67 -3.15
C HIS A 393 15.13 -13.33 -3.07
N PRO A 394 14.51 -12.13 -3.16
CA PRO A 394 15.28 -10.89 -3.07
C PRO A 394 16.04 -10.73 -1.74
N HIS A 395 15.73 -11.54 -0.71
CA HIS A 395 16.32 -11.49 0.63
C HIS A 395 16.13 -10.14 1.34
N VAL A 396 15.24 -9.31 0.82
CA VAL A 396 14.81 -8.01 1.35
C VAL A 396 13.31 -7.87 1.15
N LEU A 397 12.67 -7.06 1.97
CA LEU A 397 11.25 -6.73 1.79
C LEU A 397 11.02 -6.00 0.46
N GLN A 398 10.12 -6.53 -0.35
CA GLN A 398 9.59 -5.88 -1.55
C GLN A 398 8.16 -5.35 -1.27
N PRO A 399 7.56 -4.60 -2.20
CA PRO A 399 6.21 -4.07 -2.02
C PRO A 399 5.17 -5.20 -2.05
N HIS A 400 3.97 -4.91 -1.55
CA HIS A 400 2.78 -5.74 -1.74
C HIS A 400 1.67 -4.93 -2.39
N TRP A 401 0.78 -5.59 -3.11
CA TRP A 401 -0.45 -5.01 -3.63
C TRP A 401 -1.65 -5.86 -3.29
N LEU A 402 -2.76 -5.15 -3.08
CA LEU A 402 -4.07 -5.71 -2.85
C LEU A 402 -5.03 -5.06 -3.85
N THR A 403 -5.61 -5.86 -4.72
CA THR A 403 -6.49 -5.41 -5.78
C THR A 403 -7.93 -5.35 -5.29
N LYS A 404 -8.80 -4.89 -6.18
CA LYS A 404 -10.19 -4.48 -5.91
C LYS A 404 -11.15 -5.65 -6.02
N ASP A 405 -10.71 -6.67 -6.74
CA ASP A 405 -11.25 -8.02 -6.82
C ASP A 405 -10.60 -8.94 -5.76
N ASN A 406 -10.11 -8.36 -4.65
CA ASN A 406 -9.53 -9.08 -3.51
C ASN A 406 -8.39 -10.05 -3.87
N LYS A 407 -7.53 -9.67 -4.82
CA LYS A 407 -6.31 -10.42 -5.13
C LYS A 407 -5.11 -9.78 -4.46
N LEU A 408 -4.23 -10.61 -3.92
CA LEU A 408 -3.05 -10.18 -3.19
C LEU A 408 -1.77 -10.57 -3.96
N VAL A 409 -0.77 -9.71 -3.94
CA VAL A 409 0.62 -10.05 -4.25
C VAL A 409 1.53 -9.46 -3.18
N GLU A 410 2.44 -10.25 -2.66
CA GLU A 410 3.58 -9.81 -1.85
C GLU A 410 4.82 -10.18 -2.65
N TYR A 411 5.62 -9.21 -3.10
CA TYR A 411 6.73 -9.53 -4.02
C TYR A 411 7.93 -10.17 -3.33
N SER A 412 8.11 -9.90 -2.03
CA SER A 412 9.13 -10.52 -1.19
C SER A 412 8.84 -10.25 0.28
N LEU A 413 8.64 -11.33 1.04
CA LEU A 413 8.56 -11.29 2.51
C LEU A 413 9.92 -11.11 3.21
N GLY A 414 11.02 -11.08 2.45
CA GLY A 414 12.38 -11.01 3.00
C GLY A 414 12.83 -12.34 3.60
N ASN A 415 13.80 -12.29 4.51
CA ASN A 415 14.36 -13.48 5.15
C ASN A 415 13.63 -13.78 6.46
N PHE A 416 13.15 -15.01 6.69
CA PHE A 416 12.52 -15.37 7.97
C PHE A 416 13.46 -16.13 8.91
N LEU A 417 14.24 -17.06 8.38
CA LEU A 417 15.41 -17.64 9.05
C LEU A 417 16.46 -17.86 7.97
N PHE A 418 17.24 -16.83 7.63
CA PHE A 418 18.20 -16.95 6.54
C PHE A 418 19.45 -16.11 6.83
N PRO A 419 20.66 -16.67 6.67
CA PRO A 419 21.89 -15.93 6.84
C PRO A 419 22.08 -14.87 5.74
N PRO A 420 22.24 -13.57 6.06
CA PRO A 420 22.44 -12.52 5.05
C PRO A 420 23.59 -12.82 4.07
N LEU A 421 23.36 -12.52 2.79
CA LEU A 421 24.31 -12.79 1.72
C LEU A 421 25.47 -11.77 1.65
N ARG A 422 26.68 -12.32 1.48
CA ARG A 422 27.97 -11.69 1.11
C ARG A 422 28.62 -10.72 2.13
N PRO A 423 29.96 -10.79 2.31
CA PRO A 423 30.94 -11.45 1.43
C PRO A 423 31.05 -12.98 1.63
N ILE A 424 30.41 -13.51 2.67
CA ILE A 424 30.62 -14.88 3.16
C ILE A 424 29.28 -15.64 3.21
N GLY A 425 28.49 -15.56 2.13
CA GLY A 425 27.15 -16.15 2.09
C GLY A 425 27.16 -17.65 1.77
N GLY A 426 26.43 -18.44 2.55
CA GLY A 426 26.22 -19.89 2.36
C GLY A 426 27.20 -20.79 3.13
N ASN A 427 27.16 -22.10 2.86
CA ASN A 427 28.06 -23.10 3.44
C ASN A 427 29.51 -22.96 2.91
N ASN A 428 30.07 -21.75 2.95
CA ASN A 428 31.41 -21.44 2.44
C ASN A 428 32.45 -22.28 3.20
N PRO A 429 33.12 -23.23 2.52
CA PRO A 429 34.05 -24.14 3.17
C PRO A 429 35.26 -23.44 3.80
N LEU A 430 35.62 -22.24 3.31
CA LEU A 430 36.72 -21.43 3.86
C LEU A 430 36.38 -20.82 5.23
N VAL A 431 35.10 -20.78 5.61
CA VAL A 431 34.63 -20.11 6.83
C VAL A 431 34.10 -21.12 7.83
N TYR A 432 33.11 -21.91 7.42
CA TYR A 432 32.44 -22.87 8.30
C TYR A 432 33.05 -24.27 8.26
N GLY A 433 34.12 -24.47 7.47
CA GLY A 433 34.73 -25.78 7.24
C GLY A 433 33.98 -26.63 6.21
N GLY A 434 34.64 -27.68 5.71
CA GLY A 434 34.14 -28.56 4.63
C GLY A 434 35.16 -28.72 3.49
N ARG A 435 35.04 -29.75 2.64
CA ARG A 435 36.08 -30.13 1.62
C ARG A 435 37.51 -30.29 2.20
N GLY A 436 37.65 -30.74 3.45
CA GLY A 436 38.96 -30.86 4.11
C GLY A 436 39.52 -29.55 4.70
N PHE A 437 38.79 -28.43 4.63
CA PHE A 437 39.11 -27.19 5.34
C PHE A 437 38.58 -27.24 6.77
N LYS A 438 39.39 -26.75 7.72
CA LYS A 438 38.96 -26.49 9.10
C LYS A 438 38.19 -25.15 9.16
N PRO A 439 37.18 -25.02 10.05
CA PRO A 439 36.53 -23.74 10.30
C PRO A 439 37.55 -22.66 10.67
N ASN A 440 37.32 -21.42 10.24
CA ASN A 440 38.20 -20.29 10.52
C ASN A 440 37.53 -19.33 11.53
N PRO A 441 37.95 -19.34 12.81
CA PRO A 441 37.33 -18.53 13.86
C PRO A 441 37.30 -17.03 13.55
N ARG A 442 38.32 -16.48 12.88
CA ARG A 442 38.36 -15.05 12.51
C ARG A 442 37.33 -14.71 11.42
N LEU A 443 37.08 -15.64 10.50
CA LEU A 443 36.06 -15.44 9.47
C LEU A 443 34.65 -15.58 10.04
N ILE A 444 34.47 -16.44 11.05
CA ILE A 444 33.21 -16.55 11.80
C ILE A 444 32.94 -15.28 12.61
N GLU A 445 33.94 -14.75 13.33
CA GLU A 445 33.81 -13.50 14.08
C GLU A 445 33.56 -12.29 13.17
N SER A 446 34.26 -12.19 12.04
CA SER A 446 33.97 -11.14 11.04
C SER A 446 32.60 -11.31 10.40
N TYR A 447 32.10 -12.54 10.27
CA TYR A 447 30.72 -12.81 9.87
C TYR A 447 29.75 -12.28 10.92
N GLU A 448 29.95 -12.53 12.23
CA GLU A 448 29.10 -11.99 13.29
C GLU A 448 29.00 -10.45 13.19
N TYR A 449 30.13 -9.77 13.02
CA TYR A 449 30.17 -8.30 12.91
C TYR A 449 29.47 -7.79 11.64
N VAL A 450 29.85 -8.26 10.45
CA VAL A 450 29.32 -7.74 9.18
C VAL A 450 27.83 -8.05 9.01
N THR A 451 27.41 -9.22 9.47
CA THR A 451 26.05 -9.75 9.27
C THR A 451 25.08 -9.14 10.27
N TYR A 452 25.50 -8.98 11.53
CA TYR A 452 24.62 -8.60 12.62
C TYR A 452 24.79 -7.16 13.12
N GLU A 453 25.78 -6.41 12.64
CA GLU A 453 25.93 -4.98 12.98
C GLU A 453 25.76 -4.05 11.77
N VAL A 454 26.12 -4.47 10.55
CA VAL A 454 26.31 -3.51 9.43
C VAL A 454 25.14 -3.40 8.44
N ARG A 455 24.31 -4.46 8.25
CA ARG A 455 23.30 -4.48 7.17
C ARG A 455 21.88 -4.66 7.66
N ASP A 456 21.20 -3.54 7.90
CA ASP A 456 19.88 -3.58 8.52
C ASP A 456 18.76 -4.12 7.60
N MET A 457 18.81 -3.81 6.31
CA MET A 457 17.74 -4.19 5.37
C MET A 457 17.60 -5.70 5.12
N LEU A 458 18.68 -6.48 5.27
CA LEU A 458 18.68 -7.94 5.10
C LEU A 458 18.12 -8.67 6.33
N LYS A 459 18.02 -7.95 7.46
CA LYS A 459 17.42 -8.44 8.69
C LYS A 459 15.93 -8.16 8.75
N MET A 460 15.46 -7.15 8.02
CA MET A 460 14.04 -6.83 7.96
C MET A 460 13.27 -7.95 7.29
N SER A 461 12.19 -8.36 7.95
CA SER A 461 11.36 -9.48 7.56
C SER A 461 9.90 -9.17 7.84
N ARG A 462 9.01 -10.10 7.47
CA ARG A 462 7.58 -9.95 7.68
C ARG A 462 6.90 -11.31 7.70
N MET A 463 5.92 -11.45 8.60
CA MET A 463 4.89 -12.48 8.45
C MET A 463 3.63 -11.86 7.87
N LEU A 464 3.05 -12.54 6.89
CA LEU A 464 1.78 -12.16 6.27
C LEU A 464 0.72 -13.17 6.70
N ARG A 465 -0.24 -12.71 7.51
CA ARG A 465 -1.44 -13.48 7.86
C ARG A 465 -2.60 -13.05 6.98
N VAL A 466 -3.25 -13.99 6.33
CA VAL A 466 -4.36 -13.76 5.40
C VAL A 466 -5.56 -14.53 5.90
N THR A 467 -6.66 -13.85 6.19
CA THR A 467 -7.94 -14.51 6.48
C THR A 467 -8.72 -14.66 5.17
N VAL A 468 -9.19 -15.87 4.90
CA VAL A 468 -9.96 -16.20 3.71
C VAL A 468 -11.31 -16.82 4.07
N SER A 469 -12.31 -16.61 3.22
CA SER A 469 -13.53 -17.41 3.15
C SER A 469 -13.54 -18.23 1.85
N ARG A 470 -14.56 -19.06 1.63
CA ARG A 470 -14.74 -19.77 0.34
C ARG A 470 -14.89 -18.84 -0.87
N HIS A 471 -15.15 -17.56 -0.64
CA HIS A 471 -15.39 -16.58 -1.69
C HIS A 471 -14.17 -15.69 -2.00
N GLY A 472 -13.08 -15.80 -1.23
CA GLY A 472 -11.88 -15.01 -1.44
C GLY A 472 -11.20 -14.53 -0.17
N ILE A 473 -10.34 -13.52 -0.33
CA ILE A 473 -9.61 -12.90 0.79
C ILE A 473 -10.52 -11.92 1.53
N VAL A 474 -10.56 -12.06 2.86
CA VAL A 474 -11.35 -11.22 3.79
C VAL A 474 -10.47 -10.20 4.50
N LYS A 475 -9.24 -10.57 4.86
CA LYS A 475 -8.33 -9.73 5.64
C LYS A 475 -6.88 -10.07 5.32
N ALA A 476 -6.00 -9.09 5.31
CA ALA A 476 -4.56 -9.29 5.26
C ALA A 476 -3.88 -8.49 6.39
N GLU A 477 -3.00 -9.14 7.12
CA GLU A 477 -2.31 -8.63 8.30
C GLU A 477 -0.80 -8.80 8.12
N TYR A 478 -0.08 -7.70 8.22
CA TYR A 478 1.35 -7.65 8.02
C TYR A 478 2.04 -7.41 9.35
N HIS A 479 2.74 -8.43 9.85
CA HIS A 479 3.47 -8.40 11.10
C HIS A 479 4.95 -8.13 10.79
N PRO A 480 5.49 -6.96 11.14
CA PRO A 480 6.91 -6.67 10.94
C PRO A 480 7.78 -7.57 11.82
N MET A 481 8.77 -8.19 11.20
CA MET A 481 9.71 -9.09 11.86
C MET A 481 11.14 -8.61 11.62
N ARG A 482 12.06 -9.07 12.46
CA ARG A 482 13.49 -8.86 12.27
C ARG A 482 14.26 -10.13 12.58
N LEU A 483 15.30 -10.40 11.80
CA LEU A 483 16.32 -11.38 12.12
C LEU A 483 17.33 -10.81 13.10
N VAL A 484 17.52 -11.52 14.20
CA VAL A 484 18.43 -11.15 15.28
C VAL A 484 19.38 -12.30 15.56
N PHE A 485 20.64 -11.95 15.76
CA PHE A 485 21.63 -12.89 16.24
C PHE A 485 21.93 -12.60 17.70
N ASN A 486 21.59 -13.56 18.55
CA ASN A 486 21.95 -13.52 19.95
C ASN A 486 23.41 -13.94 20.08
N GLN A 487 24.29 -12.97 20.37
CA GLN A 487 25.73 -13.22 20.51
C GLN A 487 26.07 -14.20 21.66
N LYS A 488 25.23 -14.25 22.71
CA LYS A 488 25.44 -15.12 23.87
C LYS A 488 25.05 -16.56 23.56
N GLU A 489 23.91 -16.77 22.92
CA GLU A 489 23.40 -18.09 22.53
C GLU A 489 24.02 -18.58 21.21
N LYS A 490 24.72 -17.70 20.49
CA LYS A 490 25.20 -17.92 19.12
C LYS A 490 24.07 -18.37 18.19
N ARG A 491 22.87 -17.84 18.42
CA ARG A 491 21.60 -18.26 17.81
C ARG A 491 21.07 -17.17 16.89
N LEU A 492 20.83 -17.52 15.62
CA LEU A 492 20.07 -16.70 14.69
C LEU A 492 18.59 -17.08 14.80
N HIS A 493 17.72 -16.10 15.00
CA HIS A 493 16.27 -16.28 15.13
C HIS A 493 15.52 -15.05 14.60
N PRO A 494 14.30 -15.22 14.07
CA PRO A 494 13.38 -14.11 13.90
C PRO A 494 12.74 -13.70 15.24
N GLU A 495 12.50 -12.41 15.41
CA GLU A 495 11.64 -11.87 16.46
C GLU A 495 10.70 -10.79 15.89
N PRO A 496 9.53 -10.53 16.51
CA PRO A 496 8.70 -9.38 16.17
C PRO A 496 9.46 -8.06 16.36
N GLU A 497 9.35 -7.14 15.40
CA GLU A 497 10.03 -5.84 15.53
C GLU A 497 9.38 -5.00 16.64
N LYS A 498 10.16 -4.68 17.67
CA LYS A 498 9.69 -3.97 18.87
C LYS A 498 9.09 -2.61 18.50
N HIS A 499 7.98 -2.26 19.14
CA HIS A 499 7.27 -0.99 18.95
C HIS A 499 6.68 -0.77 17.53
N THR A 500 6.60 -1.79 16.69
CA THR A 500 5.93 -1.68 15.38
C THR A 500 4.53 -2.28 15.40
N LYS A 501 3.57 -1.55 14.82
CA LYS A 501 2.17 -1.99 14.73
C LYS A 501 1.99 -2.98 13.57
N CYS A 502 1.15 -3.99 13.76
CA CYS A 502 0.62 -4.79 12.66
C CYS A 502 -0.22 -3.90 11.72
N VAL A 503 0.02 -4.00 10.41
CA VAL A 503 -0.79 -3.30 9.41
C VAL A 503 -1.90 -4.22 8.95
N VAL A 504 -3.15 -3.80 9.13
CA VAL A 504 -4.34 -4.60 8.86
C VAL A 504 -5.16 -3.99 7.73
N TYR A 505 -5.47 -4.80 6.72
CA TYR A 505 -6.38 -4.46 5.62
C TYR A 505 -7.64 -5.34 5.70
N HIS A 506 -8.82 -4.72 5.77
CA HIS A 506 -10.12 -5.40 5.71
C HIS A 506 -10.72 -5.28 4.31
N LEU A 507 -11.17 -6.41 3.74
CA LEU A 507 -11.61 -6.54 2.34
C LEU A 507 -13.13 -6.80 2.25
N ASN A 508 -13.95 -5.93 2.83
CA ASN A 508 -15.41 -6.01 2.70
C ASN A 508 -15.91 -5.20 1.49
N ASN A 509 -16.34 -5.89 0.43
CA ASN A 509 -17.31 -5.53 -0.64
C ASN A 509 -17.33 -4.10 -1.24
N GLN A 510 -16.34 -3.24 -1.00
CA GLN A 510 -16.25 -1.95 -1.66
C GLN A 510 -15.54 -2.12 -3.00
N ARG A 511 -16.31 -1.93 -4.08
CA ARG A 511 -15.81 -1.85 -5.46
C ARG A 511 -14.87 -0.67 -5.59
N TYR A 512 -13.61 -0.92 -5.33
CA TYR A 512 -12.53 -0.05 -5.69
C TYR A 512 -12.43 -0.12 -7.26
N ARG A 513 -12.12 0.98 -8.01
CA ARG A 513 -11.54 1.01 -9.40
C ARG A 513 -10.07 1.54 -9.50
N PHE A 514 -9.07 0.79 -10.01
CA PHE A 514 -7.64 1.20 -10.09
C PHE A 514 -7.09 0.69 -11.43
N ASN A 515 -6.85 1.60 -12.37
CA ASN A 515 -6.21 1.33 -13.65
C ASN A 515 -4.78 1.94 -13.64
N ALA A 516 -3.78 1.19 -14.14
CA ALA A 516 -2.38 1.59 -14.40
C ALA A 516 -1.42 1.88 -13.20
N TRP A 517 -1.39 1.01 -12.17
CA TRP A 517 -0.78 1.29 -10.84
C TRP A 517 0.70 0.93 -10.64
N GLY A 518 1.35 0.21 -11.55
CA GLY A 518 2.68 -0.36 -11.30
C GLY A 518 3.85 0.64 -11.28
N HIS A 519 3.76 1.75 -12.04
CA HIS A 519 4.90 2.63 -12.27
C HIS A 519 4.96 3.85 -11.33
N LEU A 520 3.84 4.25 -10.72
CA LEU A 520 3.74 5.39 -9.81
C LEU A 520 3.93 5.02 -8.33
N LEU A 521 3.46 3.84 -7.90
CA LEU A 521 3.79 3.31 -6.57
C LEU A 521 5.30 3.15 -6.42
N TYR A 522 6.01 2.76 -7.49
CA TYR A 522 7.48 2.74 -7.52
C TYR A 522 8.12 4.10 -7.17
N GLN A 523 7.54 5.24 -7.59
CA GLN A 523 8.01 6.58 -7.26
C GLN A 523 7.70 6.97 -5.81
N ALA A 524 6.49 6.68 -5.33
CA ALA A 524 6.09 6.94 -3.95
C ALA A 524 6.90 6.08 -2.95
N GLU A 525 7.16 4.83 -3.34
CA GLU A 525 7.98 3.89 -2.58
C GLU A 525 9.48 4.19 -2.73
N THR A 526 9.98 4.74 -3.86
CA THR A 526 11.35 5.28 -3.90
C THR A 526 11.50 6.52 -3.04
N LEU A 527 10.46 7.34 -2.87
CA LEU A 527 10.52 8.51 -1.98
C LEU A 527 10.77 8.10 -0.52
N PHE A 528 10.16 7.00 -0.06
CA PHE A 528 10.26 6.53 1.33
C PHE A 528 11.23 5.35 1.53
N ARG A 529 11.61 4.58 0.50
CA ARG A 529 12.63 3.50 0.60
C ARG A 529 14.07 4.00 0.71
N SER A 530 14.36 5.25 0.34
CA SER A 530 15.67 5.86 0.71
C SER A 530 15.72 6.35 2.14
N LEU A 531 14.62 6.29 2.87
CA LEU A 531 14.57 6.79 4.22
C LEU A 531 14.99 5.68 5.18
N LEU A 532 16.23 5.81 5.65
CA LEU A 532 16.62 5.45 7.01
C LEU A 532 15.63 5.98 8.08
N LEU A 533 14.62 6.80 7.74
CA LEU A 533 13.62 7.41 8.64
C LEU A 533 12.40 6.56 8.96
N ALA A 534 11.98 5.61 8.11
CA ALA A 534 10.76 4.83 8.40
C ALA A 534 10.82 4.13 9.77
N PRO A 535 11.97 3.56 10.22
CA PRO A 535 12.14 3.09 11.59
C PRO A 535 11.84 4.18 12.63
N TYR A 536 12.38 5.40 12.47
CA TYR A 536 12.18 6.52 13.41
C TYR A 536 10.73 7.04 13.44
N VAL A 537 10.02 7.00 12.32
CA VAL A 537 8.58 7.36 12.29
C VAL A 537 7.76 6.28 13.01
N ARG A 538 8.09 5.01 12.77
CA ARG A 538 7.41 3.85 13.38
C ARG A 538 7.72 3.66 14.87
N GLU A 539 8.80 4.24 15.38
CA GLU A 539 9.11 4.27 16.83
C GLU A 539 8.07 5.00 17.69
N ALA A 540 7.19 5.81 17.09
CA ALA A 540 6.22 6.61 17.82
C ALA A 540 4.90 5.85 18.03
N ASP A 541 4.32 5.97 19.24
CA ASP A 541 2.99 5.42 19.52
C ASP A 541 1.89 6.05 18.65
N ILE A 542 2.08 7.33 18.29
CA ILE A 542 1.28 8.10 17.34
C ILE A 542 2.23 8.98 16.52
N SER A 543 2.22 8.81 15.19
CA SER A 543 2.97 9.64 14.24
C SER A 543 2.04 10.55 13.43
N VAL A 544 2.40 11.84 13.34
CA VAL A 544 1.55 12.87 12.72
C VAL A 544 2.36 13.78 11.81
N ALA A 545 1.80 14.17 10.66
CA ALA A 545 2.40 15.14 9.73
C ALA A 545 1.40 16.20 9.23
N ASN A 546 1.90 17.30 8.67
CA ASN A 546 1.11 18.24 7.87
C ASN A 546 1.13 17.79 6.40
N LEU A 547 -0.05 17.47 5.84
CA LEU A 547 -0.18 17.13 4.42
C LEU A 547 -0.61 18.37 3.64
N GLU A 548 0.37 19.07 3.06
CA GLU A 548 0.18 20.38 2.42
C GLU A 548 -0.22 20.31 0.94
N SER A 549 -0.37 19.12 0.39
CA SER A 549 -0.85 18.91 -0.97
C SER A 549 -2.19 18.17 -0.94
N PRO A 550 -3.28 18.76 -1.50
CA PRO A 550 -4.50 18.00 -1.71
C PRO A 550 -4.26 16.89 -2.74
N PHE A 551 -4.94 15.77 -2.57
CA PHE A 551 -4.93 14.68 -3.55
C PHE A 551 -5.90 14.99 -4.68
N ILE A 552 -5.42 15.06 -5.93
CA ILE A 552 -6.16 15.55 -7.10
C ILE A 552 -6.06 14.55 -8.25
N ASN A 553 -7.21 14.23 -8.86
CA ASN A 553 -7.29 13.45 -10.11
C ASN A 553 -7.23 14.35 -11.34
N LYS A 554 -6.83 13.80 -12.50
CA LYS A 554 -6.73 14.55 -13.76
C LYS A 554 -8.03 15.32 -14.12
N GLU A 555 -9.19 14.72 -13.88
CA GLU A 555 -10.49 15.33 -14.17
C GLU A 555 -10.81 16.54 -13.27
N MET A 556 -10.19 16.64 -12.10
CA MET A 556 -10.41 17.69 -11.11
C MET A 556 -9.61 18.97 -11.40
N TYR A 557 -8.72 18.95 -12.38
CA TYR A 557 -7.99 20.16 -12.81
C TYR A 557 -8.92 21.25 -13.36
N LYS A 558 -10.15 20.90 -13.77
CA LYS A 558 -11.20 21.87 -14.13
C LYS A 558 -11.71 22.68 -12.93
N SER A 559 -11.51 22.16 -11.72
CA SER A 559 -11.92 22.76 -10.44
C SER A 559 -10.77 23.49 -9.77
N LEU A 560 -9.65 23.66 -10.48
CA LEU A 560 -8.55 24.53 -10.09
C LEU A 560 -9.10 25.93 -9.80
N TYR A 561 -8.77 26.47 -8.64
CA TYR A 561 -9.11 27.85 -8.32
C TYR A 561 -8.36 28.80 -9.26
N ASP A 562 -9.12 29.55 -10.06
CA ASP A 562 -8.64 30.45 -11.12
C ASP A 562 -8.37 31.89 -10.62
N GLY A 563 -8.62 32.16 -9.35
CA GLY A 563 -8.28 33.44 -8.74
C GLY A 563 -6.76 33.64 -8.61
N GLU A 564 -6.36 34.85 -8.19
CA GLU A 564 -4.95 35.26 -8.13
C GLU A 564 -4.15 34.60 -6.99
N LYS A 565 -3.89 33.29 -7.11
CA LYS A 565 -2.99 32.52 -6.24
C LYS A 565 -1.68 32.22 -6.97
N THR A 566 -0.55 32.48 -6.32
CA THR A 566 0.79 32.42 -6.94
C THR A 566 1.45 31.04 -6.88
N VAL A 567 0.97 30.15 -6.00
CA VAL A 567 1.49 28.78 -5.83
C VAL A 567 0.31 27.83 -5.71
N ILE A 568 0.31 26.79 -6.54
CA ILE A 568 -0.67 25.71 -6.51
C ILE A 568 0.06 24.41 -6.18
N LEU A 569 -0.45 23.67 -5.19
CA LEU A 569 0.04 22.35 -4.80
C LEU A 569 -1.03 21.30 -5.08
N ASP A 570 -0.56 20.16 -5.58
CA ASP A 570 -1.35 18.96 -5.77
C ASP A 570 -0.45 17.74 -5.56
N ALA A 571 -1.09 16.63 -5.18
CA ALA A 571 -0.49 15.31 -5.20
C ALA A 571 -1.45 14.35 -5.91
N SER A 572 -0.89 13.35 -6.57
CA SER A 572 -1.68 12.23 -7.09
C SER A 572 -2.20 11.39 -5.91
N PRO A 573 -3.47 10.93 -5.89
CA PRO A 573 -3.96 9.99 -4.87
C PRO A 573 -3.07 8.74 -4.70
N GLU A 574 -2.37 8.36 -5.76
CA GLU A 574 -1.38 7.28 -5.84
C GLU A 574 -0.22 7.46 -4.85
N ALA A 575 0.05 8.68 -4.37
CA ALA A 575 1.09 8.96 -3.39
C ALA A 575 0.66 8.63 -1.95
N ALA A 576 -0.64 8.51 -1.66
CA ALA A 576 -1.15 8.33 -0.31
C ALA A 576 -0.68 7.03 0.40
N PRO A 577 -0.55 5.86 -0.27
CA PRO A 577 -0.03 4.65 0.37
C PRO A 577 1.38 4.79 0.93
N ALA A 578 2.18 5.71 0.39
CA ALA A 578 3.54 5.93 0.87
C ALA A 578 3.59 6.52 2.29
N LEU A 579 2.56 7.26 2.69
CA LEU A 579 2.41 7.74 4.07
C LEU A 579 2.19 6.59 5.05
N SER A 580 1.32 5.64 4.71
CA SER A 580 1.08 4.42 5.51
C SER A 580 2.34 3.55 5.56
N PHE A 581 3.01 3.37 4.41
CA PHE A 581 4.30 2.68 4.36
C PHE A 581 5.33 3.34 5.27
N ALA A 582 5.45 4.67 5.28
CA ALA A 582 6.38 5.38 6.17
C ALA A 582 6.09 5.17 7.66
N GLY A 583 4.85 4.79 8.00
CA GLY A 583 4.39 4.59 9.37
C GLY A 583 3.63 5.78 9.95
N PHE A 584 3.08 6.69 9.12
CA PHE A 584 2.22 7.78 9.61
C PHE A 584 0.83 7.29 10.01
N ASP A 585 0.42 7.57 11.25
CA ASP A 585 -0.92 7.25 11.76
C ASP A 585 -1.96 8.30 11.33
N ALA A 586 -1.58 9.58 11.32
CA ALA A 586 -2.48 10.68 11.01
C ALA A 586 -1.82 11.84 10.24
N VAL A 587 -2.62 12.61 9.52
CA VAL A 587 -2.21 13.88 8.90
C VAL A 587 -3.19 15.01 9.20
N THR A 588 -2.67 16.24 9.37
CA THR A 588 -3.52 17.42 9.35
C THR A 588 -3.66 17.95 7.92
N LEU A 589 -4.89 18.36 7.58
CA LEU A 589 -5.23 19.04 6.33
C LEU A 589 -5.37 20.56 6.53
N ALA A 590 -5.15 21.08 7.75
CA ALA A 590 -5.34 22.49 8.08
C ALA A 590 -4.21 23.39 7.54
N ASN A 591 -4.13 23.56 6.23
CA ASN A 591 -3.14 24.39 5.54
C ASN A 591 -3.77 25.24 4.44
N ASN A 592 -3.00 26.20 3.93
CA ASN A 592 -3.45 27.20 2.96
C ASN A 592 -3.66 26.61 1.55
N HIS A 593 -3.30 25.35 1.30
CA HIS A 593 -3.35 24.68 0.01
C HIS A 593 -4.50 23.69 -0.17
N LEU A 594 -5.23 23.35 0.90
CA LEU A 594 -6.30 22.36 0.82
C LEU A 594 -7.42 22.71 -0.19
N ASN A 595 -7.71 23.99 -0.41
CA ASN A 595 -8.69 24.42 -1.43
C ASN A 595 -8.07 24.96 -2.73
N ASP A 596 -6.85 24.55 -3.09
CA ASP A 596 -6.27 24.89 -4.40
C ASP A 596 -7.16 24.41 -5.56
N PHE A 597 -7.93 23.34 -5.34
CA PHE A 597 -8.92 22.79 -6.25
C PHE A 597 -10.33 22.83 -5.64
N GLY A 598 -10.60 23.88 -4.86
CA GLY A 598 -11.88 24.13 -4.21
C GLY A 598 -12.32 23.06 -3.21
N SER A 599 -13.64 22.91 -3.04
CA SER A 599 -14.23 21.87 -2.17
C SER A 599 -14.03 20.46 -2.73
N GLU A 600 -13.93 20.31 -4.05
CA GLU A 600 -13.75 19.01 -4.69
C GLU A 600 -12.39 18.39 -4.32
N GLY A 601 -11.30 19.18 -4.40
CA GLY A 601 -9.98 18.73 -3.98
C GLY A 601 -9.88 18.41 -2.48
N ALA A 602 -10.50 19.23 -1.63
CA ALA A 602 -10.56 19.00 -0.20
C ALA A 602 -11.30 17.69 0.15
N ASN A 603 -12.46 17.45 -0.47
CA ASN A 603 -13.26 16.26 -0.27
C ASN A 603 -12.54 15.01 -0.78
N ASN A 604 -11.93 15.08 -1.97
CA ASN A 604 -11.18 13.96 -2.54
C ASN A 604 -9.99 13.58 -1.64
N SER A 605 -9.30 14.56 -1.05
CA SER A 605 -8.21 14.30 -0.12
C SER A 605 -8.65 13.50 1.09
N VAL A 606 -9.81 13.84 1.66
CA VAL A 606 -10.43 13.08 2.76
C VAL A 606 -10.78 11.65 2.32
N GLU A 607 -11.37 11.49 1.14
CA GLU A 607 -11.70 10.15 0.63
C GLU A 607 -10.46 9.28 0.43
N VAL A 608 -9.39 9.86 -0.12
CA VAL A 608 -8.13 9.16 -0.35
C VAL A 608 -7.51 8.70 0.97
N LEU A 609 -7.50 9.57 1.99
CA LEU A 609 -6.98 9.21 3.32
C LEU A 609 -7.82 8.13 4.01
N LYS A 610 -9.16 8.20 3.89
CA LYS A 610 -10.06 7.12 4.35
C LYS A 610 -9.72 5.78 3.68
N LYS A 611 -9.47 5.80 2.37
CA LYS A 611 -9.14 4.60 1.58
C LYS A 611 -7.78 4.00 1.95
N THR A 612 -6.83 4.80 2.43
CA THR A 612 -5.52 4.30 2.87
C THR A 612 -5.45 3.95 4.35
N GLY A 613 -6.52 4.18 5.11
CA GLY A 613 -6.57 3.94 6.56
C GLY A 613 -5.84 5.00 7.40
N ILE A 614 -5.34 6.07 6.78
CA ILE A 614 -4.65 7.16 7.47
C ILE A 614 -5.69 8.08 8.09
N GLN A 615 -5.57 8.32 9.39
CA GLN A 615 -6.46 9.23 10.11
C GLN A 615 -6.19 10.67 9.69
N TYR A 616 -7.19 11.54 9.78
CA TYR A 616 -7.01 12.94 9.40
C TYR A 616 -7.78 13.87 10.33
N PHE A 617 -7.36 15.13 10.37
CA PHE A 617 -8.02 16.20 11.12
C PHE A 617 -7.69 17.58 10.52
N GLY A 618 -8.25 18.65 11.08
CA GLY A 618 -7.95 20.00 10.60
C GLY A 618 -8.72 20.42 9.34
N ILE A 619 -9.84 19.77 9.04
CA ILE A 619 -10.76 20.11 7.95
C ILE A 619 -12.17 20.34 8.52
N SER A 620 -12.93 21.27 7.94
CA SER A 620 -14.34 21.51 8.29
C SER A 620 -15.24 21.54 7.06
N PHE A 621 -16.50 21.15 7.24
CA PHE A 621 -17.54 21.16 6.21
C PHE A 621 -18.64 22.19 6.55
N GLY A 622 -19.24 22.78 5.52
CA GLY A 622 -20.17 23.91 5.63
C GLY A 622 -19.46 25.27 5.64
N LYS A 623 -19.96 26.20 6.47
CA LYS A 623 -19.43 27.56 6.60
C LYS A 623 -17.98 27.55 7.11
N TYR A 624 -17.25 28.63 6.85
CA TYR A 624 -15.82 28.73 7.19
C TYR A 624 -15.52 28.61 8.69
N ASP A 625 -16.49 28.94 9.54
CA ASP A 625 -16.45 28.88 11.01
C ASP A 625 -17.10 27.63 11.61
N SER A 626 -17.56 26.69 10.76
CA SER A 626 -18.06 25.39 11.17
C SER A 626 -17.03 24.66 12.06
N PRO A 627 -17.49 23.92 13.08
CA PRO A 627 -16.61 23.09 13.89
C PRO A 627 -15.89 22.06 13.03
N GLN A 628 -14.60 21.86 13.31
CA GLN A 628 -13.88 20.69 12.83
C GLN A 628 -14.25 19.49 13.72
N GLU A 629 -14.22 18.30 13.13
CA GLU A 629 -14.24 17.07 13.91
C GLU A 629 -12.80 16.82 14.42
N PRO A 630 -12.57 16.81 15.74
CA PRO A 630 -11.26 16.50 16.28
C PRO A 630 -10.94 15.02 16.11
N LEU A 631 -9.67 14.71 15.83
CA LEU A 631 -9.20 13.33 15.92
C LEU A 631 -8.87 13.01 17.38
N ILE A 632 -9.48 11.98 17.95
CA ILE A 632 -9.18 11.51 19.31
C ILE A 632 -8.63 10.10 19.21
N LEU A 633 -7.40 9.91 19.68
CA LEU A 633 -6.73 8.62 19.74
C LEU A 633 -6.45 8.25 21.20
N GLU A 634 -6.54 6.97 21.53
CA GLU A 634 -6.22 6.46 22.86
C GLU A 634 -5.04 5.48 22.79
N ARG A 635 -4.02 5.72 23.63
CA ARG A 635 -2.82 4.87 23.77
C ARG A 635 -2.45 4.80 25.24
N GLU A 636 -2.13 3.60 25.75
CA GLU A 636 -1.74 3.40 27.15
C GLU A 636 -2.73 4.05 28.16
N GLY A 637 -4.03 4.00 27.85
CA GLY A 637 -5.09 4.63 28.65
C GLY A 637 -5.04 6.15 28.72
N ILE A 638 -4.38 6.83 27.77
CA ILE A 638 -4.35 8.29 27.63
C ILE A 638 -5.09 8.67 26.34
N LYS A 639 -6.18 9.43 26.48
CA LYS A 639 -6.88 10.06 25.35
C LYS A 639 -6.15 11.31 24.89
N ILE A 640 -5.74 11.33 23.63
CA ILE A 640 -5.01 12.42 22.99
C ILE A 640 -5.89 12.97 21.87
N GLY A 641 -6.28 14.24 21.99
CA GLY A 641 -7.09 14.96 21.01
C GLY A 641 -6.23 15.85 20.13
N PHE A 642 -6.46 15.79 18.82
CA PHE A 642 -5.74 16.54 17.80
C PHE A 642 -6.68 17.55 17.12
N LEU A 643 -6.22 18.79 17.03
CA LEU A 643 -6.87 19.89 16.29
C LEU A 643 -5.87 20.49 15.30
N GLY A 644 -6.36 20.92 14.14
CA GLY A 644 -5.56 21.60 13.14
C GLY A 644 -6.14 22.98 12.85
N TYR A 645 -5.28 23.98 12.62
CA TYR A 645 -5.74 25.30 12.17
C TYR A 645 -4.81 25.97 11.15
N CYS A 646 -5.42 26.61 10.16
CA CYS A 646 -4.77 27.50 9.20
C CYS A 646 -4.97 28.96 9.64
N ALA A 647 -3.88 29.72 9.72
CA ALA A 647 -3.87 31.11 10.16
C ALA A 647 -2.80 31.94 9.42
N THR A 648 -2.47 31.56 8.19
CA THR A 648 -1.42 32.24 7.43
C THR A 648 -1.84 33.66 7.09
N ILE A 649 -0.93 34.60 7.31
CA ILE A 649 -1.06 36.00 6.93
C ILE A 649 0.18 36.29 6.11
N SER A 650 0.03 36.67 4.85
CA SER A 650 1.18 37.01 4.01
C SER A 650 0.91 38.29 3.23
N PRO A 651 1.85 39.26 3.25
CA PRO A 651 1.76 40.46 2.42
C PRO A 651 1.86 40.15 0.91
N THR A 652 2.28 38.94 0.52
CA THR A 652 2.40 38.51 -0.89
C THR A 652 1.28 37.56 -1.33
N ILE A 653 0.38 37.16 -0.42
CA ILE A 653 -0.79 36.32 -0.73
C ILE A 653 -2.03 37.22 -0.72
N LYS A 654 -2.73 37.31 -1.86
CA LYS A 654 -3.92 38.16 -2.00
C LYS A 654 -5.14 37.69 -1.20
N LYS A 655 -5.19 36.41 -0.79
CA LYS A 655 -6.21 35.84 0.11
C LYS A 655 -5.60 34.95 1.20
N ASN A 656 -5.79 35.30 2.47
CA ASN A 656 -5.39 34.47 3.61
C ASN A 656 -6.26 33.20 3.73
N CYS A 657 -5.91 32.27 4.65
CA CYS A 657 -6.67 31.02 4.80
C CYS A 657 -8.18 31.25 4.99
N THR A 658 -8.55 32.25 5.80
CA THR A 658 -9.94 32.56 6.12
C THR A 658 -10.69 33.03 4.89
N GLU A 659 -10.15 34.02 4.19
CA GLU A 659 -10.74 34.59 2.96
C GLU A 659 -10.91 33.54 1.88
N MET A 660 -9.94 32.61 1.77
CA MET A 660 -10.00 31.53 0.81
C MET A 660 -11.03 30.47 1.22
N ARG A 661 -11.07 30.09 2.51
CA ARG A 661 -12.05 29.16 3.06
C ARG A 661 -13.49 29.65 2.92
N MET A 662 -13.73 30.96 2.96
CA MET A 662 -15.07 31.57 2.77
C MET A 662 -15.67 31.32 1.38
N LEU A 663 -14.87 30.94 0.39
CA LEU A 663 -15.32 30.70 -0.99
C LEU A 663 -15.88 29.29 -1.21
N PHE A 664 -15.69 28.39 -0.25
CA PHE A 664 -15.88 26.95 -0.43
C PHE A 664 -16.71 26.34 0.70
N ASN A 665 -17.39 25.23 0.42
CA ASN A 665 -18.22 24.50 1.40
C ASN A 665 -17.43 23.47 2.21
N SER A 666 -16.20 23.17 1.84
CA SER A 666 -15.27 22.36 2.62
C SER A 666 -13.88 22.94 2.46
N GLY A 667 -13.03 22.78 3.48
CA GLY A 667 -11.69 23.37 3.47
C GLY A 667 -11.01 23.30 4.83
N PRO A 668 -9.81 23.90 4.96
CA PRO A 668 -9.02 23.81 6.17
C PRO A 668 -9.79 24.45 7.33
N ALA A 669 -9.68 23.88 8.52
CA ALA A 669 -10.18 24.52 9.73
C ALA A 669 -9.38 25.81 9.99
N ILE A 670 -10.08 26.90 10.27
CA ILE A 670 -9.48 28.23 10.40
C ILE A 670 -9.29 28.60 11.86
N TYR A 671 -8.17 29.25 12.17
CA TYR A 671 -7.96 29.81 13.49
C TYR A 671 -8.72 31.12 13.67
N ARG A 672 -9.62 31.16 14.66
CA ARG A 672 -10.05 32.37 15.37
C ARG A 672 -10.14 32.04 16.86
N ASP A 673 -9.98 33.03 17.73
CA ASP A 673 -9.92 32.81 19.18
C ASP A 673 -11.22 32.14 19.70
N ASP A 674 -12.38 32.55 19.20
CA ASP A 674 -13.68 31.95 19.52
C ASP A 674 -13.82 30.51 19.00
N ILE A 675 -13.40 30.25 17.76
CA ILE A 675 -13.42 28.91 17.15
C ILE A 675 -12.52 27.95 17.94
N ALA A 676 -11.27 28.33 18.19
CA ALA A 676 -10.32 27.50 18.94
C ALA A 676 -10.79 27.27 20.38
N THR A 677 -11.40 28.27 21.02
CA THR A 677 -11.99 28.14 22.36
C THR A 677 -13.11 27.10 22.37
N ARG A 678 -14.05 27.18 21.42
CA ARG A 678 -15.15 26.22 21.27
C ARG A 678 -14.63 24.79 21.06
N ASP A 679 -13.71 24.61 20.12
CA ASP A 679 -13.19 23.30 19.75
C ASP A 679 -12.39 22.66 20.91
N VAL A 680 -11.57 23.44 21.63
CA VAL A 680 -10.85 22.97 22.82
C VAL A 680 -11.82 22.62 23.97
N GLN A 681 -12.88 23.40 24.15
CA GLN A 681 -13.94 23.07 25.12
C GLN A 681 -14.65 21.76 24.78
N HIS A 682 -14.87 21.46 23.49
CA HIS A 682 -15.39 20.17 23.04
C HIS A 682 -14.48 19.02 23.50
N LEU A 683 -13.17 19.12 23.26
CA LEU A 683 -12.21 18.10 23.71
C LEU A 683 -12.19 17.92 25.23
N LYS A 684 -12.31 19.02 26.00
CA LYS A 684 -12.41 18.96 27.46
C LYS A 684 -13.68 18.22 27.91
N LYS A 685 -14.83 18.49 27.28
CA LYS A 685 -16.08 17.76 27.56
C LYS A 685 -15.96 16.27 27.24
N ALA A 686 -15.23 15.92 26.19
CA ALA A 686 -14.90 14.54 25.83
C ALA A 686 -13.85 13.86 26.76
N LYS A 687 -13.44 14.54 27.84
CA LYS A 687 -12.45 14.05 28.83
C LYS A 687 -11.11 13.66 28.19
N VAL A 688 -10.68 14.40 27.17
CA VAL A 688 -9.34 14.24 26.58
C VAL A 688 -8.27 14.68 27.58
N GLY A 689 -7.24 13.84 27.77
CA GLY A 689 -6.16 14.08 28.71
C GLY A 689 -5.04 14.97 28.15
N ILE A 690 -4.70 14.79 26.86
CA ILE A 690 -3.68 15.59 26.17
C ILE A 690 -4.27 16.20 24.91
N ILE A 691 -4.04 17.50 24.71
CA ILE A 691 -4.50 18.22 23.53
C ILE A 691 -3.28 18.69 22.73
N VAL A 692 -3.23 18.27 21.48
CA VAL A 692 -2.21 18.62 20.50
C VAL A 692 -2.84 19.50 19.42
N VAL A 693 -2.24 20.66 19.15
CA VAL A 693 -2.68 21.57 18.10
C VAL A 693 -1.59 21.69 17.03
N MET A 694 -1.95 21.38 15.79
CA MET A 694 -1.13 21.60 14.60
C MET A 694 -1.51 22.95 13.97
N MET A 695 -0.59 23.90 13.96
CA MET A 695 -0.78 25.23 13.38
C MET A 695 -0.09 25.33 12.02
N HIS A 696 -0.77 25.95 11.06
CA HIS A 696 -0.19 26.36 9.79
C HIS A 696 -0.24 27.89 9.70
N TYR A 697 0.88 28.54 10.04
CA TYR A 697 0.98 29.98 10.33
C TYR A 697 2.40 30.54 10.20
N GLY A 698 2.60 31.83 10.44
CA GLY A 698 3.89 32.48 10.23
C GLY A 698 4.04 33.00 8.81
N GLN A 699 5.26 33.38 8.46
CA GLN A 699 5.60 33.92 7.15
C GLN A 699 6.67 33.04 6.52
N GLU A 700 6.51 32.73 5.23
CA GLU A 700 7.49 31.96 4.45
C GLU A 700 8.89 32.56 4.63
N LEU A 701 9.87 31.69 4.91
CA LEU A 701 11.30 31.99 5.05
C LEU A 701 11.71 32.87 6.24
N PHE A 702 10.78 33.25 7.12
CA PHE A 702 11.12 33.97 8.35
C PHE A 702 11.65 33.00 9.40
N LEU A 703 12.93 33.14 9.77
CA LEU A 703 13.58 32.29 10.79
C LEU A 703 13.11 32.56 12.23
N THR A 704 12.42 33.67 12.46
CA THR A 704 11.93 34.05 13.80
C THR A 704 10.41 34.12 13.84
N PRO A 705 9.77 33.65 14.93
CA PRO A 705 8.32 33.67 15.04
C PRO A 705 7.80 35.09 15.19
N LEU A 706 6.77 35.41 14.43
CA LEU A 706 6.15 36.75 14.40
C LEU A 706 5.30 37.01 15.66
N PRO A 707 5.04 38.28 16.04
CA PRO A 707 4.22 38.62 17.21
C PRO A 707 2.85 37.93 17.25
N TYR A 708 2.20 37.77 16.09
CA TYR A 708 0.89 37.12 16.03
C TYR A 708 0.96 35.61 16.29
N GLN A 709 2.02 34.91 15.86
CA GLN A 709 2.23 33.49 16.20
C GLN A 709 2.36 33.33 17.73
N ARG A 710 3.11 34.24 18.37
CA ARG A 710 3.26 34.27 19.83
C ARG A 710 1.93 34.52 20.55
N ARG A 711 1.10 35.44 20.05
CA ARG A 711 -0.26 35.72 20.56
C ARG A 711 -1.15 34.48 20.47
N ILE A 712 -1.21 33.85 19.30
CA ILE A 712 -1.99 32.62 19.04
C ILE A 712 -1.59 31.53 20.03
N ASN A 713 -0.29 31.29 20.18
CA ASN A 713 0.22 30.25 21.08
C ASN A 713 -0.09 30.58 22.54
N LYS A 714 0.03 31.85 22.97
CA LYS A 714 -0.36 32.27 24.33
C LYS A 714 -1.84 31.97 24.60
N HIS A 715 -2.72 32.24 23.63
CA HIS A 715 -4.15 31.95 23.75
C HIS A 715 -4.43 30.43 23.81
N LEU A 716 -3.84 29.62 22.91
CA LEU A 716 -3.99 28.16 22.96
C LEU A 716 -3.46 27.56 24.28
N LEU A 717 -2.33 28.06 24.78
CA LEU A 717 -1.78 27.64 26.07
C LEU A 717 -2.71 28.00 27.24
N SER A 718 -3.38 29.15 27.22
CA SER A 718 -4.34 29.55 28.26
C SER A 718 -5.61 28.68 28.25
N LEU A 719 -6.00 28.16 27.08
CA LEU A 719 -7.08 27.18 26.94
C LEU A 719 -6.70 25.78 27.47
N GLY A 720 -5.44 25.53 27.82
CA GLY A 720 -4.98 24.23 28.34
C GLY A 720 -4.48 23.27 27.27
N VAL A 721 -4.13 23.77 26.07
CA VAL A 721 -3.40 22.97 25.07
C VAL A 721 -2.03 22.58 25.61
N HIS A 722 -1.64 21.32 25.39
CA HIS A 722 -0.40 20.75 25.93
C HIS A 722 0.75 20.82 24.93
N VAL A 723 0.47 20.62 23.64
CA VAL A 723 1.47 20.61 22.58
C VAL A 723 0.98 21.47 21.42
N ILE A 724 1.80 22.42 20.97
CA ILE A 724 1.52 23.24 19.79
C ILE A 724 2.68 23.06 18.81
N ILE A 725 2.38 22.53 17.62
CA ILE A 725 3.38 22.31 16.56
C ILE A 725 3.01 23.16 15.35
N GLY A 726 3.92 24.04 14.94
CA GLY A 726 3.75 24.92 13.79
C GLY A 726 4.36 24.38 12.49
N SER A 727 3.85 24.89 11.38
CA SER A 727 4.27 24.68 9.99
C SER A 727 3.95 25.94 9.16
N HIS A 728 4.32 25.98 7.88
CA HIS A 728 4.23 27.09 6.89
C HIS A 728 5.47 27.97 6.67
N PRO A 729 6.34 28.30 7.66
CA PRO A 729 7.52 29.11 7.37
C PRO A 729 8.51 28.44 6.39
N HIS A 730 8.39 27.12 6.17
CA HIS A 730 9.31 26.31 5.35
C HIS A 730 10.78 26.34 5.79
N VAL A 731 11.03 26.85 6.99
CA VAL A 731 12.32 26.91 7.67
C VAL A 731 12.14 26.52 9.13
N LEU A 732 13.20 26.10 9.80
CA LEU A 732 13.18 25.83 11.23
C LEU A 732 12.91 27.11 12.02
N GLN A 733 12.05 27.03 13.03
CA GLN A 733 11.84 28.08 14.02
C GLN A 733 11.99 27.47 15.43
N PRO A 734 12.23 28.29 16.47
CA PRO A 734 12.52 27.80 17.82
C PRO A 734 11.43 26.86 18.38
N CYS A 735 11.85 25.99 19.28
CA CYS A 735 10.95 25.20 20.13
C CYS A 735 11.32 25.38 21.60
N TYR A 736 10.33 25.23 22.49
CA TYR A 736 10.55 25.29 23.94
C TYR A 736 9.51 24.45 24.69
N VAL A 737 9.85 24.08 25.92
CA VAL A 737 8.93 23.46 26.86
C VAL A 737 8.86 24.30 28.14
N LYS A 738 7.63 24.63 28.57
CA LYS A 738 7.39 25.40 29.79
C LYS A 738 6.16 24.86 30.50
N HIS A 739 6.28 24.59 31.81
CA HIS A 739 5.19 24.06 32.64
C HIS A 739 4.50 22.81 32.02
N ARG A 740 5.30 21.85 31.54
CA ARG A 740 4.81 20.62 30.88
C ARG A 740 3.98 20.85 29.61
N LYS A 741 4.14 22.02 28.98
CA LYS A 741 3.55 22.36 27.68
C LYS A 741 4.67 22.64 26.67
N LEU A 742 4.53 22.13 25.46
CA LEU A 742 5.50 22.28 24.38
C LEU A 742 4.97 23.21 23.29
N VAL A 743 5.84 24.08 22.78
CA VAL A 743 5.60 24.87 21.57
C VAL A 743 6.78 24.70 20.65
N ALA A 744 6.55 24.22 19.42
CA ALA A 744 7.49 24.28 18.31
C ALA A 744 6.89 25.19 17.25
N TYR A 745 7.56 26.30 16.91
CA TYR A 745 6.98 27.26 15.96
C TYR A 745 7.06 26.79 14.50
N SER A 746 8.06 26.00 14.13
CA SER A 746 8.15 25.35 12.82
C SER A 746 9.16 24.22 12.86
N LEU A 747 8.79 23.06 12.31
CA LEU A 747 9.71 21.92 12.15
C LEU A 747 10.47 21.93 10.81
N GLY A 748 10.28 22.96 10.00
CA GLY A 748 10.82 23.02 8.64
C GLY A 748 10.08 22.07 7.69
N ASN A 749 10.73 21.71 6.59
CA ASN A 749 10.15 20.88 5.55
C ASN A 749 10.56 19.42 5.70
N PHE A 750 9.61 18.48 5.77
CA PHE A 750 9.94 17.05 5.81
C PHE A 750 10.15 16.48 4.40
N LEU A 751 9.12 16.60 3.57
CA LEU A 751 9.13 16.21 2.17
C LEU A 751 8.43 17.30 1.35
N PHE A 752 9.18 18.33 1.00
CA PHE A 752 8.66 19.53 0.35
C PHE A 752 9.74 20.08 -0.60
N HIS A 753 9.35 20.71 -1.70
CA HIS A 753 10.32 21.31 -2.60
C HIS A 753 10.78 22.68 -2.07
N PRO A 754 12.08 23.00 -2.11
CA PRO A 754 12.53 24.32 -1.71
C PRO A 754 12.12 25.34 -2.80
N GLY A 755 11.38 26.39 -2.43
CA GLY A 755 11.28 27.67 -3.17
C GLY A 755 10.50 27.73 -4.51
N ARG A 756 10.13 28.96 -4.91
CA ARG A 756 9.28 29.27 -6.08
C ARG A 756 10.03 29.33 -7.42
N ALA A 757 9.26 29.01 -8.47
CA ALA A 757 9.50 29.15 -9.90
C ALA A 757 10.76 28.46 -10.49
N PRO A 758 10.56 27.45 -11.36
CA PRO A 758 9.27 26.87 -11.71
C PRO A 758 8.71 26.10 -10.50
N SER A 759 7.47 26.38 -10.09
CA SER A 759 6.80 25.53 -9.10
C SER A 759 6.78 24.09 -9.64
N GLY A 760 7.15 23.12 -8.79
CA GLY A 760 7.24 21.70 -9.16
C GLY A 760 5.95 21.12 -9.75
N ASN A 761 4.83 21.83 -9.57
CA ASN A 761 3.49 21.46 -10.01
C ASN A 761 2.90 22.39 -11.08
N SER A 762 3.67 23.33 -11.65
CA SER A 762 3.18 24.17 -12.75
C SER A 762 2.69 23.28 -13.91
N PRO A 763 1.37 23.30 -14.23
CA PRO A 763 0.83 22.39 -15.25
C PRO A 763 1.45 22.64 -16.63
N LYS A 764 1.88 23.88 -16.88
CA LYS A 764 2.59 24.30 -18.10
C LYS A 764 4.07 23.88 -18.11
N THR A 765 4.76 23.91 -16.97
CA THR A 765 6.20 23.58 -16.92
C THR A 765 6.47 22.10 -17.20
N TYR A 766 5.63 21.23 -16.63
CA TYR A 766 5.79 19.76 -16.71
C TYR A 766 4.84 19.10 -17.70
N GLY A 767 4.11 19.86 -18.52
CA GLY A 767 3.26 19.31 -19.57
C GLY A 767 2.00 18.58 -19.08
N ARG A 768 1.52 18.87 -17.86
CA ARG A 768 0.37 18.17 -17.25
C ARG A 768 -0.97 18.47 -17.96
N LEU A 769 -1.03 19.54 -18.76
CA LEU A 769 -2.16 19.87 -19.63
C LEU A 769 -1.99 19.38 -21.09
N GLY A 770 -1.05 18.47 -21.35
CA GLY A 770 -0.80 17.93 -22.70
C GLY A 770 0.20 18.74 -23.53
N GLU A 771 0.73 19.84 -23.00
CA GLU A 771 1.84 20.58 -23.59
C GLU A 771 3.17 19.82 -23.43
N LYS A 772 4.16 20.04 -24.31
CA LYS A 772 5.49 19.44 -24.13
C LYS A 772 6.20 20.10 -22.94
N PRO A 773 6.81 19.34 -22.01
CA PRO A 773 7.53 19.91 -20.87
C PRO A 773 8.67 20.83 -21.31
N ASN A 774 8.83 21.97 -20.61
CA ASN A 774 9.90 22.92 -20.92
C ASN A 774 11.21 22.47 -20.25
N GLN A 775 12.13 21.90 -21.04
CA GLN A 775 13.39 21.35 -20.54
C GLN A 775 14.29 22.38 -19.83
N TYR A 776 14.30 23.64 -20.28
CA TYR A 776 15.07 24.70 -19.64
C TYR A 776 14.56 24.98 -18.22
N LYS A 777 13.24 25.08 -18.05
CA LYS A 777 12.61 25.25 -16.73
C LYS A 777 12.86 24.06 -15.82
N ILE A 778 12.78 22.83 -16.34
CA ILE A 778 13.12 21.61 -15.57
C ILE A 778 14.57 21.66 -15.09
N LYS A 779 15.53 21.98 -15.96
CA LYS A 779 16.95 22.12 -15.58
C LYS A 779 17.18 23.22 -14.55
N ALA A 780 16.50 24.37 -14.70
CA ALA A 780 16.56 25.45 -13.72
C ALA A 780 16.02 25.02 -12.35
N PHE A 781 14.93 24.25 -12.32
CA PHE A 781 14.41 23.64 -11.09
C PHE A 781 15.43 22.68 -10.46
N GLU A 782 15.98 21.75 -11.25
CA GLU A 782 16.98 20.78 -10.76
C GLU A 782 18.21 21.47 -10.16
N HIS A 783 18.72 22.52 -10.83
CA HIS A 783 19.85 23.33 -10.37
C HIS A 783 19.53 24.11 -9.09
N PHE A 784 18.34 24.73 -9.02
CA PHE A 784 17.92 25.51 -7.86
C PHE A 784 17.85 24.67 -6.57
N VAL A 785 17.31 23.46 -6.66
CA VAL A 785 17.22 22.53 -5.52
C VAL A 785 18.62 22.17 -4.99
N LEU A 786 19.65 22.20 -5.84
CA LEU A 786 21.02 21.82 -5.49
C LEU A 786 21.82 22.96 -4.85
N GLU A 787 21.67 24.20 -5.32
CA GLU A 787 22.65 25.26 -5.03
C GLU A 787 22.19 26.36 -4.06
N ASN A 788 20.88 26.58 -3.81
CA ASN A 788 20.40 27.83 -3.18
C ASN A 788 19.47 27.71 -1.96
N SER A 789 19.50 26.61 -1.19
CA SER A 789 18.44 26.32 -0.20
C SER A 789 18.90 25.85 1.18
N GLY A 790 20.00 26.41 1.73
CA GLY A 790 20.54 26.02 3.04
C GLY A 790 19.50 25.92 4.16
N ASP A 791 18.81 27.01 4.48
CA ASP A 791 17.84 27.06 5.58
C ASP A 791 16.52 26.32 5.27
N ILE A 792 16.13 26.22 3.99
CA ILE A 792 14.89 25.54 3.55
C ILE A 792 15.05 24.02 3.53
N ARG A 793 16.30 23.56 3.38
CA ARG A 793 16.67 22.15 3.44
C ARG A 793 16.89 21.66 4.88
N ALA A 794 17.06 22.56 5.84
CA ALA A 794 17.12 22.20 7.25
C ALA A 794 15.73 21.75 7.72
N SER A 795 15.66 20.59 8.35
CA SER A 795 14.43 19.96 8.81
C SER A 795 14.66 19.25 10.14
N GLN A 796 13.60 18.86 10.81
CA GLN A 796 13.69 17.97 11.97
C GLN A 796 12.43 17.13 12.16
N MET A 797 12.60 15.97 12.79
CA MET A 797 11.50 15.24 13.42
C MET A 797 11.46 15.60 14.90
N LEU A 798 10.26 15.68 15.48
CA LEU A 798 10.09 15.91 16.92
C LEU A 798 9.38 14.71 17.55
N LYS A 799 9.99 14.10 18.56
CA LYS A 799 9.42 13.04 19.39
C LYS A 799 9.06 13.65 20.75
N VAL A 800 7.78 13.58 21.11
CA VAL A 800 7.26 14.15 22.35
C VAL A 800 6.66 13.02 23.19
N THR A 801 7.19 12.84 24.39
CA THR A 801 6.65 11.91 25.37
C THR A 801 5.71 12.66 26.31
N VAL A 802 4.52 12.12 26.53
CA VAL A 802 3.48 12.73 27.37
C VAL A 802 3.04 11.77 28.46
N SER A 803 2.55 12.31 29.57
CA SER A 803 1.76 11.55 30.55
C SER A 803 0.45 12.27 30.84
N ARG A 804 -0.43 11.73 31.67
CA ARG A 804 -1.72 12.38 32.03
C ARG A 804 -1.59 13.81 32.55
N GLY A 805 -0.41 14.21 33.03
CA GLY A 805 -0.12 15.57 33.51
C GLY A 805 0.55 16.51 32.50
N GLY A 806 0.70 16.11 31.23
CA GLY A 806 1.37 16.90 30.18
C GLY A 806 2.70 16.32 29.72
N VAL A 807 3.46 17.12 28.96
CA VAL A 807 4.76 16.74 28.38
C VAL A 807 5.76 16.35 29.47
N VAL A 808 6.51 15.27 29.25
CA VAL A 808 7.55 14.76 30.17
C VAL A 808 8.96 14.75 29.55
N ASP A 809 9.04 14.55 28.24
CA ASP A 809 10.30 14.53 27.48
C ASP A 809 10.01 15.00 26.06
N ALA A 810 10.96 15.72 25.46
CA ALA A 810 10.87 16.12 24.07
C ALA A 810 12.26 16.07 23.45
N LYS A 811 12.36 15.46 22.26
CA LYS A 811 13.61 15.30 21.53
C LYS A 811 13.37 15.61 20.07
N TYR A 812 14.37 16.17 19.41
CA TYR A 812 14.35 16.33 17.96
C TYR A 812 15.46 15.53 17.30
N LEU A 813 15.23 15.13 16.06
CA LEU A 813 16.20 14.47 15.20
C LEU A 813 16.47 15.43 14.03
N PRO A 814 17.68 16.00 13.93
CA PRO A 814 18.06 16.85 12.81
C PRO A 814 17.99 16.09 11.48
N LEU A 815 17.46 16.74 10.45
CA LEU A 815 17.32 16.22 9.10
C LEU A 815 17.78 17.26 8.08
N LYS A 816 18.19 16.76 6.91
CA LYS A 816 18.42 17.62 5.75
C LYS A 816 17.63 17.10 4.56
N ILE A 817 16.95 17.98 3.81
CA ILE A 817 16.38 17.62 2.52
C ILE A 817 17.50 17.57 1.48
N ALA A 818 17.56 16.48 0.73
CA ALA A 818 18.52 16.28 -0.35
C ALA A 818 17.81 15.95 -1.67
N PHE A 819 18.48 16.27 -2.78
CA PHE A 819 18.07 15.87 -4.12
C PHE A 819 19.03 14.82 -4.67
N ASP A 820 18.49 13.65 -5.01
CA ASP A 820 19.24 12.58 -5.67
C ASP A 820 19.29 12.88 -7.17
N LEU A 821 20.43 13.39 -7.65
CA LEU A 821 20.65 13.72 -9.06
C LEU A 821 20.45 12.54 -10.00
N LYS A 822 20.82 11.33 -9.57
CA LYS A 822 20.73 10.11 -10.38
C LYS A 822 19.29 9.64 -10.52
N ARG A 823 18.50 9.77 -9.45
CA ARG A 823 17.10 9.30 -9.39
C ARG A 823 16.06 10.40 -9.55
N LYS A 824 16.51 11.66 -9.67
CA LYS A 824 15.67 12.86 -9.84
C LYS A 824 14.57 12.99 -8.77
N ARG A 825 14.93 12.78 -7.49
CA ARG A 825 13.97 12.80 -6.36
C ARG A 825 14.44 13.67 -5.18
N ILE A 826 13.49 14.27 -4.48
CA ILE A 826 13.69 14.95 -3.19
C ILE A 826 13.42 13.96 -2.06
N HIS A 827 14.30 13.91 -1.06
CA HIS A 827 14.13 13.05 0.11
C HIS A 827 14.87 13.63 1.33
N PRO A 828 14.31 13.52 2.55
CA PRO A 828 15.06 13.81 3.77
C PRO A 828 16.16 12.77 4.01
N ILE A 829 17.31 13.19 4.51
CA ILE A 829 18.48 12.34 4.83
C ILE A 829 18.91 12.54 6.28
N LEU A 830 19.36 11.44 6.89
CA LEU A 830 20.11 11.41 8.16
C LEU A 830 21.59 11.29 7.83
N LYS A 831 22.41 12.23 8.31
CA LYS A 831 23.87 12.08 8.34
C LYS A 831 24.28 12.11 9.81
N ASP A 832 24.65 10.96 10.36
CA ASP A 832 25.14 10.81 11.75
C ASP A 832 24.22 11.38 12.85
N ALA A 833 22.93 11.53 12.57
CA ALA A 833 21.99 12.21 13.43
C ALA A 833 21.55 11.33 14.62
N LYS A 834 21.59 11.91 15.82
CA LYS A 834 21.08 11.33 17.06
C LYS A 834 19.92 12.17 17.58
N TRP A 835 19.06 11.58 18.40
CA TRP A 835 18.02 12.32 19.11
C TRP A 835 18.66 13.32 20.09
N ILE A 836 18.39 14.61 19.89
CA ILE A 836 18.84 15.71 20.74
C ILE A 836 17.70 16.10 21.68
N THR A 837 17.98 16.19 22.98
CA THR A 837 16.96 16.47 24.00
C THR A 837 16.65 17.95 24.09
N VAL A 838 15.38 18.32 23.92
CA VAL A 838 14.84 19.68 24.13
C VAL A 838 14.58 19.92 25.62
N CYS A 839 14.01 18.92 26.32
CA CYS A 839 13.83 18.96 27.77
C CYS A 839 13.68 17.54 28.34
N ARG A 840 14.12 17.33 29.60
CA ARG A 840 13.90 16.10 30.37
C ARG A 840 13.41 16.45 31.77
N ASN A 841 12.26 15.91 32.18
CA ASN A 841 11.78 16.11 33.54
C ASN A 841 12.60 15.22 34.49
N MET A 842 13.60 15.79 35.18
CA MET A 842 14.42 15.06 36.16
C MET A 842 13.76 15.06 37.55
N ASP A 843 13.86 13.93 38.25
CA ASP A 843 13.29 13.75 39.58
C ASP A 843 13.95 14.67 40.63
N LYS A 844 13.22 15.11 41.65
CA LYS A 844 13.65 16.14 42.64
C LYS A 844 14.96 15.79 43.36
N ARG A 845 15.34 14.52 43.42
CA ARG A 845 16.61 14.05 44.00
C ARG A 845 17.84 14.33 43.12
N GLN A 846 17.69 14.44 41.80
CA GLN A 846 18.79 14.77 40.88
C GLN A 846 19.04 16.29 40.76
N ILE A 847 18.00 17.11 40.96
CA ILE A 847 18.07 18.59 40.94
C ILE A 847 18.94 19.14 42.08
N LYS A 848 19.04 18.43 43.22
CA LYS A 848 19.96 18.79 44.30
C LYS A 848 21.44 18.50 43.99
N ARG A 849 21.74 17.69 42.97
CA ARG A 849 23.09 17.22 42.68
C ARG A 849 23.75 17.96 41.51
N ASN A 850 22.96 18.53 40.60
CA ASN A 850 23.42 19.37 39.50
C ASN A 850 22.84 20.78 39.67
N GLY A 851 23.70 21.77 39.85
CA GLY A 851 23.36 23.16 40.22
C GLY A 851 22.29 23.81 39.33
N ARG A 852 21.64 24.84 39.91
CA ARG A 852 20.55 25.64 39.33
C ARG A 852 20.82 26.04 37.86
N LEU A 853 20.08 25.46 36.92
CA LEU A 853 19.90 26.03 35.59
C LEU A 853 18.73 27.00 35.63
N SER A 854 18.90 28.17 35.02
CA SER A 854 17.97 29.28 35.01
C SER A 854 16.90 29.10 33.92
N ALA A 855 15.78 29.84 34.03
CA ALA A 855 14.68 29.77 33.07
C ALA A 855 15.04 30.23 31.63
N ASP A 856 16.19 30.89 31.46
CA ASP A 856 16.71 31.35 30.17
C ASP A 856 17.52 30.25 29.44
N ASP A 857 17.92 29.18 30.12
CA ASP A 857 18.72 28.07 29.57
C ASP A 857 17.88 27.05 28.76
N LEU A 858 16.59 27.32 28.53
CA LEU A 858 15.62 26.46 27.81
C LEU A 858 15.17 27.02 26.45
N ILE A 859 15.79 28.11 25.98
CA ILE A 859 15.51 28.72 24.68
C ILE A 859 16.65 28.40 23.72
N MET A 860 16.44 27.46 22.79
CA MET A 860 17.40 27.21 21.71
C MET A 860 17.46 28.43 20.79
N LYS A 861 18.63 29.10 20.72
CA LYS A 861 18.86 30.21 19.77
C LYS A 861 19.11 29.64 18.38
N THR A 862 18.62 30.32 17.35
CA THR A 862 18.78 29.95 15.93
C THR A 862 20.24 29.79 15.49
N SER A 863 21.21 30.33 16.25
CA SER A 863 22.65 30.15 16.04
C SER A 863 23.13 28.72 16.33
N GLU A 864 22.59 28.04 17.36
CA GLU A 864 22.99 26.68 17.73
C GLU A 864 22.50 25.64 16.70
N LEU A 865 21.37 25.91 16.02
CA LEU A 865 20.87 25.11 14.90
C LEU A 865 21.79 25.18 13.65
N ARG A 866 22.61 26.22 13.52
CA ARG A 866 23.56 26.36 12.39
C ARG A 866 24.86 25.60 12.63
N GLU A 867 25.41 25.63 13.84
CA GLU A 867 26.68 24.95 14.17
C GLU A 867 26.57 23.43 14.13
N THR A 868 25.43 22.83 14.50
CA THR A 868 25.24 21.38 14.38
C THR A 868 25.01 20.89 12.93
N ASN A 869 24.68 21.78 12.01
CA ASN A 869 24.41 21.45 10.59
C ASN A 869 25.59 21.76 9.65
N SER A 870 26.69 22.33 10.17
CA SER A 870 27.94 22.60 9.43
C SER A 870 29.00 21.50 9.55
N LEU A 871 28.68 20.35 10.17
CA LEU A 871 29.47 19.11 10.22
C LEU A 871 28.78 18.02 9.36
#